data_AF-A0A1Q5KH43-F1
#
_entry.id   AF-A0A1Q5KH43-F1
#
_cell.length_a   1.000
_cell.length_b   1.000
_cell.length_c   1.000
_cell.angle_alpha   90.00
_cell.angle_beta   90.00
_cell.angle_gamma   90.00
#
_symmetry.space_group_name_H-M   'P 1'
#
loop_
_entity.id
_entity.type
_entity.pdbx_description
1 polymer ?
#
loop_
_entity_poly.entity_id
_entity_poly.type
_entity_poly.pdbx_seq_one_letter_code
_entity_poly.pdbx_strand_id
1 'polypeptide(L)'
;MRIRPLRHRLSLLLAAALGLAGLAAVPDATAADSTEVHGLKGEYYTQSAPGAFDFAQLKATGFDPQLDFGSLESRLNSATGRSDDVSVRWTGRIVPEKTGATTFSITGDNGFRLWIDGKLTIDHWVDDWDREQTSAPVELTAGKAYDIKVEYFEHYGGSNLHLRWTPPGGAKSAVPQSAFLLPEGYAYNGAIATTVLRDGRTLRLDFAQTLAKPAKGLTDHLDAVIGGAKWPLGAARLDPDDPKSLLVSLKEPVVGNKTGTAPGLADVRYDGEGSLASQDGNVVNAFWSSGANHSTYELRTKWADDVTPANAHREYPRPQLTRDAWRNLNGSWQFAAAKAGEQPPVGRTLGERILVPYPVESQLSGLERHEDRMWYRRTFTVPAGWKVGDGRRLRLNFGAVDWRAEVYVNGTKVAEHQGGYDKFSADITDALKPGRTQELIVGVYDPTDAANGENPPIGKQRLDPGGIWYTPTSGIWQTVWLEPVASDHVDQLKLTPNVDDGTLTVEPRGVRDGLPVTATAYAGKRKVATATGRTGAPLTLKIPHARLWSPDDPYLYDLKVSVGQDRVGSYFGMRSISVRKVNGVPRTVLNGKPVFMMATLDQGFWPDGLYTAPSDEALAYDLKMHKRMGFNSVRKHIKVEPDRWFYWADRLGLMVWQDMPAMPAGVNPSTAARAEYEREMKQMIDEHISSPSVVMWVVFNEGWGQYDIGRVASQAKSWDPTRLVNNMSGLNLGADGGAGDIMDEHGYPSPALPPHPDGRRALVSGEYGGLGLGIPGHAWSVQQSYVDVDPTTYTDDYLEKLTEVHALACRGGNGAVYTQISDVEGELNGLLTYDRKVVKPDVSRLQAAQTALIDDASRPVPAGCA
;
A
#
# COMPACT_ATOMS: atom_id res chain seq x y z
N MET A 1 -59.60 42.14 -6.21
CA MET A 1 -60.49 42.91 -7.11
C MET A 1 -60.69 42.05 -8.35
N ARG A 2 -61.75 41.21 -8.38
CA ARG A 2 -62.97 41.38 -9.21
C ARG A 2 -62.63 41.45 -10.72
N ILE A 3 -63.15 40.67 -11.68
CA ILE A 3 -64.38 39.86 -11.84
C ILE A 3 -64.22 39.09 -13.18
N ARG A 4 -64.74 37.85 -13.29
CA ARG A 4 -65.07 37.15 -14.57
C ARG A 4 -66.43 37.63 -15.10
N PRO A 5 -66.71 37.54 -16.42
CA PRO A 5 -67.91 36.76 -16.85
C PRO A 5 -67.68 35.95 -18.14
N LEU A 6 -68.14 34.69 -18.22
CA LEU A 6 -69.42 34.20 -18.80
C LEU A 6 -69.51 34.29 -20.35
N ARG A 7 -69.45 33.15 -21.05
CA ARG A 7 -70.55 32.23 -21.47
C ARG A 7 -71.36 32.73 -22.69
N HIS A 8 -71.40 31.91 -23.74
CA HIS A 8 -72.60 31.71 -24.57
C HIS A 8 -72.76 30.24 -24.98
N ARG A 9 -74.00 29.76 -24.86
CA ARG A 9 -74.55 28.44 -25.21
C ARG A 9 -75.58 28.66 -26.33
N LEU A 10 -75.73 27.71 -27.25
CA LEU A 10 -76.97 27.36 -27.98
C LEU A 10 -76.78 25.89 -28.47
N SER A 11 -77.49 24.85 -27.99
CA SER A 11 -78.91 24.43 -28.21
C SER A 11 -79.15 23.90 -29.65
N LEU A 12 -79.83 22.77 -30.00
CA LEU A 12 -80.41 21.56 -29.37
C LEU A 12 -81.14 20.74 -30.50
N LEU A 13 -81.48 19.44 -30.25
CA LEU A 13 -82.51 18.52 -30.88
C LEU A 13 -81.97 17.35 -31.74
N LEU A 14 -82.02 16.06 -31.32
CA LEU A 14 -83.11 15.01 -31.26
C LEU A 14 -83.59 14.51 -32.65
N ALA A 15 -83.79 13.22 -33.01
CA ALA A 15 -83.96 11.95 -32.26
C ALA A 15 -83.87 10.67 -33.17
N ALA A 16 -83.60 9.50 -32.54
CA ALA A 16 -84.08 8.10 -32.78
C ALA A 16 -83.78 7.36 -34.13
N ALA A 17 -83.53 6.05 -34.26
CA ALA A 17 -83.60 4.87 -33.37
C ALA A 17 -82.88 3.62 -33.99
N LEU A 18 -82.49 2.68 -33.11
CA LEU A 18 -82.40 1.20 -33.24
C LEU A 18 -81.48 0.49 -34.26
N GLY A 19 -80.55 -0.31 -33.71
CA GLY A 19 -79.90 -1.45 -34.38
C GLY A 19 -78.85 -2.13 -33.49
N LEU A 20 -79.24 -3.18 -32.77
CA LEU A 20 -78.35 -4.03 -31.95
C LEU A 20 -77.37 -4.83 -32.83
N ALA A 21 -76.08 -4.83 -32.44
CA ALA A 21 -75.19 -5.97 -32.59
C ALA A 21 -74.09 -5.86 -31.52
N GLY A 22 -74.08 -6.83 -30.60
CA GLY A 22 -73.09 -6.91 -29.53
C GLY A 22 -71.71 -7.30 -30.06
N LEU A 23 -70.70 -6.57 -29.64
CA LEU A 23 -69.31 -7.00 -29.55
C LEU A 23 -68.85 -6.62 -28.15
N ALA A 24 -68.52 -7.62 -27.34
CA ALA A 24 -67.94 -7.42 -26.03
C ALA A 24 -66.59 -6.71 -26.20
N ALA A 25 -66.52 -5.45 -25.78
CA ALA A 25 -65.26 -4.77 -25.57
C ALA A 25 -64.63 -5.37 -24.32
N VAL A 26 -63.60 -6.18 -24.53
CA VAL A 26 -62.63 -6.51 -23.48
C VAL A 26 -62.01 -5.18 -23.04
N PRO A 27 -61.93 -4.85 -21.75
CA PRO A 27 -61.20 -3.66 -21.34
C PRO A 27 -59.73 -3.89 -21.69
N ASP A 28 -59.19 -3.05 -22.57
CA ASP A 28 -57.77 -2.96 -22.82
C ASP A 28 -57.07 -2.76 -21.47
N ALA A 29 -56.31 -3.78 -21.08
CA ALA A 29 -55.37 -3.66 -19.99
C ALA A 29 -54.46 -2.48 -20.35
N THR A 30 -54.48 -1.45 -19.51
CA THR A 30 -53.48 -0.39 -19.52
C THR A 30 -52.11 -1.06 -19.52
N ALA A 31 -51.41 -0.99 -20.66
CA ALA A 31 -50.00 -1.30 -20.73
C ALA A 31 -49.31 -0.34 -19.76
N ALA A 32 -48.99 -0.84 -18.57
CA ALA A 32 -47.99 -0.22 -17.72
C ALA A 32 -46.73 -0.08 -18.59
N ASP A 33 -46.16 1.12 -18.66
CA ASP A 33 -44.87 1.37 -19.29
C ASP A 33 -43.86 0.36 -18.74
N SER A 34 -43.63 -0.74 -19.47
CA SER A 34 -42.60 -1.70 -19.12
C SER A 34 -41.27 -1.05 -19.48
N THR A 35 -40.64 -0.41 -18.51
CA THR A 35 -39.25 0.02 -18.65
C THR A 35 -38.42 -1.22 -18.99
N GLU A 36 -37.87 -1.25 -20.21
CA GLU A 36 -37.13 -2.40 -20.74
C GLU A 36 -35.89 -2.66 -19.85
N VAL A 37 -35.77 -3.89 -19.34
CA VAL A 37 -34.63 -4.28 -18.50
C VAL A 37 -33.50 -4.75 -19.39
N HIS A 38 -32.37 -4.06 -19.29
CA HIS A 38 -31.17 -4.34 -20.06
C HIS A 38 -30.18 -5.20 -19.26
N GLY A 39 -29.81 -6.37 -19.79
CA GLY A 39 -28.88 -7.31 -19.18
C GLY A 39 -29.08 -8.75 -19.69
N LEU A 40 -28.43 -9.70 -19.04
CA LEU A 40 -28.49 -11.13 -19.38
C LEU A 40 -29.02 -11.96 -18.21
N LYS A 41 -29.59 -13.12 -18.55
CA LYS A 41 -29.91 -14.18 -17.59
C LYS A 41 -28.66 -15.04 -17.38
N GLY A 42 -28.09 -15.03 -16.18
CA GLY A 42 -27.00 -15.90 -15.78
C GLY A 42 -27.50 -17.15 -15.09
N GLU A 43 -27.06 -18.32 -15.53
CA GLU A 43 -27.33 -19.62 -14.95
C GLU A 43 -26.02 -20.21 -14.41
N TYR A 44 -25.97 -20.47 -13.09
CA TYR A 44 -24.75 -20.82 -12.37
C TYR A 44 -24.79 -22.28 -11.95
N TYR A 45 -23.79 -23.04 -12.38
CA TYR A 45 -23.73 -24.49 -12.23
C TYR A 45 -22.48 -24.90 -11.47
N THR A 46 -22.58 -25.92 -10.64
CA THR A 46 -21.38 -26.65 -10.22
C THR A 46 -21.02 -27.72 -11.24
N GLN A 47 -19.73 -27.93 -11.45
CA GLN A 47 -19.19 -29.02 -12.26
C GLN A 47 -19.36 -30.39 -11.57
N SER A 48 -19.33 -31.47 -12.36
CA SER A 48 -19.49 -32.84 -11.86
C SER A 48 -18.27 -33.37 -11.09
N ALA A 49 -17.08 -32.89 -11.42
CA ALA A 49 -15.81 -33.17 -10.76
C ALA A 49 -14.81 -32.05 -11.10
N PRO A 50 -13.72 -31.90 -10.32
CA PRO A 50 -12.66 -30.95 -10.67
C PRO A 50 -12.10 -31.22 -12.07
N GLY A 51 -11.97 -30.17 -12.86
CA GLY A 51 -11.50 -30.25 -14.25
C GLY A 51 -12.51 -30.81 -15.27
N ALA A 52 -13.78 -31.00 -14.89
CA ALA A 52 -14.81 -31.54 -15.81
C ALA A 52 -15.34 -30.49 -16.80
N PHE A 53 -15.34 -29.21 -16.41
CA PHE A 53 -15.78 -28.06 -17.21
C PHE A 53 -17.16 -28.23 -17.83
N ASP A 54 -18.06 -28.90 -17.10
CA ASP A 54 -19.42 -29.21 -17.51
C ASP A 54 -20.47 -28.39 -16.72
N PHE A 55 -21.74 -28.55 -17.10
CA PHE A 55 -22.88 -27.84 -16.51
C PHE A 55 -23.72 -28.81 -15.65
N ALA A 56 -23.10 -29.48 -14.68
CA ALA A 56 -23.70 -30.65 -14.03
C ALA A 56 -24.94 -30.34 -13.18
N GLN A 57 -24.87 -29.37 -12.27
CA GLN A 57 -26.00 -29.02 -11.41
C GLN A 57 -26.23 -27.51 -11.37
N LEU A 58 -27.37 -27.06 -11.88
CA LEU A 58 -27.83 -25.68 -11.73
C LEU A 58 -28.08 -25.37 -10.24
N LYS A 59 -27.47 -24.30 -9.74
CA LYS A 59 -27.59 -23.84 -8.35
C LYS A 59 -28.39 -22.56 -8.22
N ALA A 60 -28.17 -21.62 -9.14
CA ALA A 60 -28.87 -20.35 -9.12
C ALA A 60 -29.09 -19.81 -10.53
N THR A 61 -30.09 -18.92 -10.64
CA THR A 61 -30.35 -18.11 -11.83
C THR A 61 -30.46 -16.67 -11.37
N GLY A 62 -29.85 -15.74 -12.09
CA GLY A 62 -29.99 -14.33 -11.77
C GLY A 62 -29.71 -13.41 -12.95
N PHE A 63 -29.48 -12.14 -12.61
CA PHE A 63 -29.36 -11.04 -13.55
C PHE A 63 -27.93 -10.51 -13.58
N ASP A 64 -27.38 -10.39 -14.78
CA ASP A 64 -26.05 -9.85 -15.04
C ASP A 64 -26.20 -8.64 -15.98
N PRO A 65 -26.00 -7.40 -15.51
CA PRO A 65 -26.19 -6.21 -16.34
C PRO A 65 -25.15 -6.12 -17.46
N GLN A 66 -23.97 -6.69 -17.26
CA GLN A 66 -22.86 -6.73 -18.21
C GLN A 66 -21.95 -7.93 -17.92
N LEU A 67 -21.09 -8.28 -18.87
CA LEU A 67 -20.06 -9.31 -18.71
C LEU A 67 -18.67 -8.66 -18.75
N ASP A 68 -18.36 -7.84 -17.74
CA ASP A 68 -17.07 -7.17 -17.56
C ASP A 68 -16.73 -7.20 -16.06
N PHE A 69 -16.18 -8.33 -15.62
CA PHE A 69 -15.90 -8.66 -14.23
C PHE A 69 -14.40 -8.72 -13.99
N GLY A 70 -13.89 -7.92 -13.06
CA GLY A 70 -12.51 -8.06 -12.58
C GLY A 70 -12.31 -9.29 -11.68
N SER A 71 -13.39 -9.80 -11.09
CA SER A 71 -13.45 -11.08 -10.37
C SER A 71 -14.92 -11.50 -10.26
N LEU A 72 -15.20 -12.80 -10.40
CA LEU A 72 -16.53 -13.41 -10.21
C LEU A 72 -16.66 -14.13 -8.87
N GLU A 73 -15.59 -14.31 -8.10
CA GLU A 73 -15.52 -15.11 -6.87
C GLU A 73 -16.72 -14.91 -5.93
N SER A 74 -16.97 -13.66 -5.52
CA SER A 74 -18.12 -13.31 -4.67
C SER A 74 -19.44 -13.82 -5.25
N ARG A 75 -19.62 -13.66 -6.58
CA ARG A 75 -20.83 -14.09 -7.30
C ARG A 75 -20.91 -15.61 -7.40
N LEU A 76 -19.83 -16.30 -7.79
CA LEU A 76 -19.78 -17.76 -7.93
C LEU A 76 -20.04 -18.45 -6.59
N ASN A 77 -19.35 -18.03 -5.53
CA ASN A 77 -19.51 -18.57 -4.19
C ASN A 77 -20.95 -18.40 -3.70
N SER A 78 -21.55 -17.23 -3.90
CA SER A 78 -22.93 -16.99 -3.50
C SER A 78 -23.96 -17.81 -4.27
N ALA A 79 -23.72 -17.97 -5.58
CA ALA A 79 -24.64 -18.65 -6.47
C ALA A 79 -24.56 -20.17 -6.31
N THR A 80 -23.39 -20.71 -5.96
CA THR A 80 -23.13 -22.16 -6.04
C THR A 80 -22.61 -22.80 -4.76
N GLY A 81 -22.17 -22.01 -3.80
CA GLY A 81 -21.48 -22.44 -2.56
C GLY A 81 -19.96 -22.64 -2.70
N ARG A 82 -19.38 -22.30 -3.86
CA ARG A 82 -17.93 -22.36 -4.13
C ARG A 82 -17.54 -21.42 -5.30
N SER A 83 -16.27 -21.01 -5.36
CA SER A 83 -15.72 -20.22 -6.48
C SER A 83 -15.17 -21.12 -7.59
N ASP A 84 -14.48 -22.19 -7.17
CA ASP A 84 -13.83 -23.18 -8.03
C ASP A 84 -14.79 -24.25 -8.52
N ASP A 85 -14.46 -24.88 -9.65
CA ASP A 85 -15.25 -25.93 -10.30
C ASP A 85 -16.70 -25.49 -10.59
N VAL A 86 -16.84 -24.27 -11.10
CA VAL A 86 -18.12 -23.65 -11.45
C VAL A 86 -18.18 -23.41 -12.95
N SER A 87 -19.38 -23.49 -13.52
CA SER A 87 -19.66 -23.09 -14.91
C SER A 87 -20.81 -22.11 -14.93
N VAL A 88 -20.74 -21.09 -15.77
CA VAL A 88 -21.79 -20.09 -15.93
C VAL A 88 -22.24 -20.03 -17.37
N ARG A 89 -23.56 -19.95 -17.58
CA ARG A 89 -24.17 -19.70 -18.89
C ARG A 89 -24.97 -18.41 -18.82
N TRP A 90 -24.59 -17.43 -19.61
CA TRP A 90 -25.38 -16.22 -19.84
C TRP A 90 -26.15 -16.32 -21.14
N THR A 91 -27.44 -15.98 -21.10
CA THR A 91 -28.33 -15.95 -22.27
C THR A 91 -29.13 -14.66 -22.31
N GLY A 92 -29.40 -14.19 -23.52
CA GLY A 92 -30.21 -13.00 -23.77
C GLY A 92 -30.17 -12.62 -25.24
N ARG A 93 -30.35 -11.34 -25.51
CA ARG A 93 -30.18 -10.76 -26.84
C ARG A 93 -29.23 -9.58 -26.80
N ILE A 94 -28.53 -9.34 -27.90
CA ILE A 94 -27.67 -8.18 -28.12
C ILE A 94 -28.26 -7.30 -29.23
N VAL A 95 -28.28 -5.99 -29.00
CA VAL A 95 -28.80 -4.96 -29.90
C VAL A 95 -27.65 -4.00 -30.25
N PRO A 96 -27.10 -4.06 -31.48
CA PRO A 96 -26.03 -3.18 -31.92
C PRO A 96 -26.59 -1.77 -32.18
N GLU A 97 -25.80 -0.74 -31.93
CA GLU A 97 -26.17 0.66 -32.25
C GLU A 97 -25.86 1.04 -33.71
N LYS A 98 -24.95 0.29 -34.36
CA LYS A 98 -24.46 0.56 -35.71
C LYS A 98 -24.57 -0.68 -36.59
N THR A 99 -24.93 -0.45 -37.85
CA THR A 99 -24.98 -1.50 -38.87
C THR A 99 -23.58 -1.75 -39.44
N GLY A 100 -23.20 -3.01 -39.53
CA GLY A 100 -22.00 -3.50 -40.21
C GLY A 100 -21.21 -4.56 -39.42
N ALA A 101 -20.04 -4.89 -39.95
CA ALA A 101 -19.05 -5.78 -39.36
C ALA A 101 -18.66 -5.38 -37.92
N THR A 102 -19.06 -6.20 -36.94
CA THR A 102 -18.70 -6.06 -35.52
C THR A 102 -17.81 -7.24 -35.12
N THR A 103 -16.68 -7.00 -34.46
CA THR A 103 -15.88 -8.08 -33.85
C THR A 103 -16.12 -8.15 -32.35
N PHE A 104 -16.11 -9.36 -31.79
CA PHE A 104 -16.18 -9.59 -30.35
C PHE A 104 -14.84 -10.08 -29.84
N SER A 105 -14.48 -9.72 -28.62
CA SER A 105 -13.30 -10.24 -27.93
C SER A 105 -13.66 -10.68 -26.52
N ILE A 106 -13.09 -11.79 -26.05
CA ILE A 106 -13.24 -12.24 -24.66
C ILE A 106 -11.85 -12.53 -24.09
N THR A 107 -11.62 -12.05 -22.86
CA THR A 107 -10.51 -12.47 -21.98
C THR A 107 -11.13 -12.99 -20.69
N GLY A 108 -10.58 -14.04 -20.09
CA GLY A 108 -11.05 -14.59 -18.82
C GLY A 108 -10.00 -15.48 -18.17
N ASP A 109 -10.25 -15.84 -16.90
CA ASP A 109 -9.31 -16.66 -16.10
C ASP A 109 -9.23 -18.11 -16.59
N ASN A 110 -10.32 -18.73 -17.06
CA ASN A 110 -10.22 -20.01 -17.75
C ASN A 110 -11.00 -20.01 -19.08
N GLY A 111 -11.75 -21.08 -19.36
CA GLY A 111 -12.37 -21.25 -20.67
C GLY A 111 -13.68 -20.50 -20.84
N PHE A 112 -13.92 -20.02 -22.07
CA PHE A 112 -15.11 -19.30 -22.46
C PHE A 112 -15.52 -19.57 -23.91
N ARG A 113 -16.81 -19.41 -24.20
CA ARG A 113 -17.39 -19.55 -25.54
C ARG A 113 -18.47 -18.49 -25.77
N LEU A 114 -18.57 -18.02 -27.02
CA LEU A 114 -19.58 -17.04 -27.44
C LEU A 114 -20.36 -17.56 -28.63
N TRP A 115 -21.69 -17.38 -28.59
CA TRP A 115 -22.57 -17.55 -29.73
C TRP A 115 -23.34 -16.28 -29.99
N ILE A 116 -23.48 -15.94 -31.28
CA ILE A 116 -24.36 -14.87 -31.78
C ILE A 116 -25.32 -15.50 -32.79
N ASP A 117 -26.62 -15.34 -32.55
CA ASP A 117 -27.71 -15.89 -33.37
C ASP A 117 -27.54 -17.41 -33.63
N GLY A 118 -27.18 -18.14 -32.56
CA GLY A 118 -26.92 -19.58 -32.58
C GLY A 118 -25.59 -20.02 -33.22
N LYS A 119 -24.82 -19.11 -33.83
CA LYS A 119 -23.51 -19.42 -34.41
C LYS A 119 -22.39 -19.23 -33.39
N LEU A 120 -21.55 -20.25 -33.19
CA LEU A 120 -20.35 -20.18 -32.36
C LEU A 120 -19.33 -19.21 -33.00
N THR A 121 -19.02 -18.12 -32.30
CA THR A 121 -18.15 -17.03 -32.79
C THR A 121 -16.78 -17.00 -32.10
N ILE A 122 -16.71 -17.43 -30.83
CA ILE A 122 -15.47 -17.66 -30.08
C ILE A 122 -15.58 -19.02 -29.40
N ASP A 123 -14.56 -19.85 -29.56
CA ASP A 123 -14.45 -21.16 -28.93
C ASP A 123 -13.09 -21.34 -28.25
N HIS A 124 -13.06 -21.10 -26.94
CA HIS A 124 -11.85 -21.20 -26.14
C HIS A 124 -12.17 -21.95 -24.85
N TRP A 125 -12.53 -23.22 -24.97
CA TRP A 125 -12.84 -24.09 -23.84
C TRP A 125 -11.58 -24.81 -23.33
N VAL A 126 -10.60 -24.03 -22.88
CA VAL A 126 -9.27 -24.49 -22.46
C VAL A 126 -8.99 -23.99 -21.05
N ASP A 127 -8.26 -24.79 -20.26
CA ASP A 127 -7.84 -24.48 -18.88
C ASP A 127 -6.55 -23.64 -18.89
N ASP A 128 -6.67 -22.38 -19.31
CA ASP A 128 -5.62 -21.36 -19.31
C ASP A 128 -6.20 -19.96 -19.06
N TRP A 129 -5.39 -19.02 -18.57
CA TRP A 129 -5.85 -17.70 -18.13
C TRP A 129 -5.34 -16.54 -18.99
N ASP A 130 -6.12 -15.45 -18.96
CA ASP A 130 -5.80 -14.13 -19.50
C ASP A 130 -5.38 -14.11 -20.98
N ARG A 131 -5.92 -15.07 -21.76
CA ARG A 131 -5.68 -15.18 -23.21
C ARG A 131 -6.84 -14.62 -24.02
N GLU A 132 -6.72 -13.36 -24.42
CA GLU A 132 -7.74 -12.71 -25.26
C GLU A 132 -7.97 -13.49 -26.57
N GLN A 133 -9.23 -13.81 -26.86
CA GLN A 133 -9.68 -14.33 -28.14
C GLN A 133 -10.51 -13.27 -28.85
N THR A 134 -10.39 -13.19 -30.18
CA THR A 134 -11.17 -12.26 -31.00
C THR A 134 -11.87 -13.01 -32.12
N SER A 135 -13.17 -12.77 -32.29
CA SER A 135 -13.99 -13.40 -33.32
C SER A 135 -13.66 -12.89 -34.72
N ALA A 136 -14.00 -13.67 -35.74
CA ALA A 136 -14.21 -13.10 -37.07
C ALA A 136 -15.34 -12.04 -37.02
N PRO A 137 -15.36 -11.06 -37.94
CA PRO A 137 -16.43 -10.07 -37.98
C PRO A 137 -17.82 -10.71 -38.16
N VAL A 138 -18.79 -10.22 -37.41
CA VAL A 138 -20.21 -10.59 -37.45
C VAL A 138 -20.99 -9.42 -38.04
N GLU A 139 -21.74 -9.65 -39.10
CA GLU A 139 -22.59 -8.62 -39.72
C GLU A 139 -23.85 -8.41 -38.88
N LEU A 140 -23.93 -7.24 -38.25
CA LEU A 140 -25.04 -6.87 -37.37
C LEU A 140 -25.78 -5.65 -37.92
N THR A 141 -27.10 -5.57 -37.70
CA THR A 141 -27.95 -4.45 -38.14
C THR A 141 -28.37 -3.62 -36.93
N ALA A 142 -28.14 -2.31 -36.97
CA ALA A 142 -28.50 -1.38 -35.90
C ALA A 142 -29.95 -1.57 -35.45
N GLY A 143 -30.18 -1.67 -34.14
CA GLY A 143 -31.51 -1.82 -33.54
C GLY A 143 -32.16 -3.20 -33.70
N LYS A 144 -31.56 -4.14 -34.45
CA LYS A 144 -32.05 -5.53 -34.53
C LYS A 144 -31.47 -6.33 -33.36
N ALA A 145 -32.34 -7.02 -32.62
CA ALA A 145 -31.92 -7.95 -31.57
C ALA A 145 -31.43 -9.28 -32.18
N TYR A 146 -30.33 -9.80 -31.64
CA TYR A 146 -29.74 -11.10 -31.99
C TYR A 146 -29.56 -11.92 -30.71
N ASP A 147 -29.83 -13.22 -30.74
CA ASP A 147 -29.59 -14.06 -29.57
C ASP A 147 -28.10 -14.07 -29.22
N ILE A 148 -27.76 -13.94 -27.94
CA ILE A 148 -26.41 -14.08 -27.42
C ILE A 148 -26.39 -15.17 -26.35
N LYS A 149 -25.37 -16.03 -26.45
CA LYS A 149 -25.03 -16.98 -25.39
C LYS A 149 -23.55 -16.87 -25.08
N VAL A 150 -23.20 -16.75 -23.81
CA VAL A 150 -21.82 -16.85 -23.33
C VAL A 150 -21.75 -17.99 -22.33
N GLU A 151 -20.74 -18.83 -22.46
CA GLU A 151 -20.44 -19.87 -21.50
C GLU A 151 -19.03 -19.62 -20.94
N TYR A 152 -18.84 -19.89 -19.66
CA TYR A 152 -17.59 -19.76 -18.93
C TYR A 152 -17.44 -20.93 -17.95
N PHE A 153 -16.21 -21.35 -17.68
CA PHE A 153 -15.92 -22.18 -16.51
C PHE A 153 -14.79 -21.56 -15.69
N GLU A 154 -14.84 -21.82 -14.39
CA GLU A 154 -13.78 -21.56 -13.42
C GLU A 154 -13.32 -22.90 -12.83
N HIS A 155 -12.00 -23.10 -12.76
CA HIS A 155 -11.36 -24.30 -12.23
C HIS A 155 -10.72 -24.00 -10.88
N TYR A 156 -9.74 -23.10 -10.85
CA TYR A 156 -9.04 -22.62 -9.66
C TYR A 156 -8.28 -21.33 -10.00
N GLY A 157 -8.14 -20.45 -9.00
CA GLY A 157 -7.30 -19.25 -9.12
C GLY A 157 -8.13 -17.98 -9.19
N GLY A 158 -7.93 -17.17 -10.25
CA GLY A 158 -8.71 -15.96 -10.45
C GLY A 158 -10.12 -16.31 -10.95
N SER A 159 -10.93 -15.32 -11.32
CA SER A 159 -12.22 -15.59 -11.97
C SER A 159 -12.71 -14.41 -12.79
N ASN A 160 -11.79 -13.72 -13.47
CA ASN A 160 -12.11 -12.56 -14.29
C ASN A 160 -12.81 -12.98 -15.60
N LEU A 161 -13.64 -12.10 -16.17
CA LEU A 161 -14.24 -12.28 -17.49
C LEU A 161 -14.59 -10.93 -18.12
N HIS A 162 -14.09 -10.67 -19.33
CA HIS A 162 -14.25 -9.42 -20.06
C HIS A 162 -14.78 -9.66 -21.48
N LEU A 163 -16.08 -9.44 -21.70
CA LEU A 163 -16.69 -9.41 -23.03
C LEU A 163 -16.63 -8.00 -23.63
N ARG A 164 -15.91 -7.90 -24.74
CA ARG A 164 -15.66 -6.67 -25.47
C ARG A 164 -16.20 -6.77 -26.89
N TRP A 165 -16.52 -5.63 -27.51
CA TRP A 165 -16.82 -5.55 -28.94
C TRP A 165 -16.09 -4.38 -29.61
N THR A 166 -15.88 -4.47 -30.91
CA THR A 166 -15.48 -3.35 -31.76
C THR A 166 -16.60 -3.13 -32.79
N PRO A 167 -17.47 -2.12 -32.59
CA PRO A 167 -18.54 -1.83 -33.53
C PRO A 167 -17.98 -1.23 -34.83
N PRO A 168 -18.79 -1.19 -35.92
CA PRO A 168 -18.37 -0.64 -37.21
C PRO A 168 -17.83 0.79 -37.08
N GLY A 169 -16.55 0.98 -37.45
CA GLY A 169 -15.85 2.27 -37.36
C GLY A 169 -15.67 2.80 -35.92
N GLY A 170 -15.78 1.95 -34.91
CA GLY A 170 -15.55 2.28 -33.50
C GLY A 170 -14.24 1.68 -32.95
N ALA A 171 -14.05 1.85 -31.64
CA ALA A 171 -12.93 1.27 -30.90
C ALA A 171 -13.41 0.10 -30.02
N LYS A 172 -12.49 -0.81 -29.68
CA LYS A 172 -12.74 -1.93 -28.76
C LYS A 172 -13.18 -1.39 -27.40
N SER A 173 -14.32 -1.84 -26.91
CA SER A 173 -14.93 -1.41 -25.64
C SER A 173 -15.73 -2.54 -24.99
N ALA A 174 -16.02 -2.44 -23.69
CA ALA A 174 -16.95 -3.36 -23.02
C ALA A 174 -18.31 -3.26 -23.70
N VAL A 175 -19.00 -4.39 -23.87
CA VAL A 175 -20.37 -4.37 -24.37
C VAL A 175 -21.23 -3.70 -23.29
N PRO A 176 -21.83 -2.52 -23.57
CA PRO A 176 -22.54 -1.76 -22.55
C PRO A 176 -23.83 -2.48 -22.15
N GLN A 177 -24.26 -2.29 -20.90
CA GLN A 177 -25.53 -2.86 -20.41
C GLN A 177 -26.69 -2.59 -21.38
N SER A 178 -26.79 -1.37 -21.90
CA SER A 178 -27.84 -0.94 -22.85
C SER A 178 -27.90 -1.75 -24.15
N ALA A 179 -26.82 -2.45 -24.52
CA ALA A 179 -26.81 -3.32 -25.69
C ALA A 179 -27.45 -4.68 -25.41
N PHE A 180 -27.67 -5.06 -24.15
CA PHE A 180 -28.29 -6.34 -23.79
C PHE A 180 -29.80 -6.22 -23.57
N LEU A 181 -30.50 -7.29 -23.88
CA LEU A 181 -31.89 -7.52 -23.51
C LEU A 181 -32.03 -8.91 -22.90
N LEU A 182 -32.92 -9.03 -21.92
CA LEU A 182 -33.25 -10.32 -21.34
C LEU A 182 -33.82 -11.30 -22.39
N PRO A 183 -33.60 -12.62 -22.21
CA PRO A 183 -34.21 -13.61 -23.08
C PRO A 183 -35.73 -13.64 -22.89
N GLU A 184 -36.46 -14.02 -23.93
CA GLU A 184 -37.92 -14.15 -23.84
C GLU A 184 -38.33 -15.12 -22.72
N GLY A 185 -39.38 -14.76 -21.98
CA GLY A 185 -39.91 -15.56 -20.88
C GLY A 185 -39.16 -15.43 -19.54
N TYR A 186 -38.09 -14.63 -19.47
CA TYR A 186 -37.41 -14.31 -18.21
C TYR A 186 -37.81 -12.91 -17.70
N ALA A 187 -38.65 -12.87 -16.67
CA ALA A 187 -39.04 -11.63 -16.00
C ALA A 187 -38.10 -11.33 -14.82
N TYR A 188 -37.57 -10.12 -14.75
CA TYR A 188 -36.71 -9.65 -13.67
C TYR A 188 -37.26 -8.37 -13.04
N ASN A 189 -37.31 -8.32 -11.72
CA ASN A 189 -37.78 -7.17 -10.94
C ASN A 189 -36.84 -6.79 -9.78
N GLY A 190 -35.63 -7.35 -9.74
CA GLY A 190 -34.60 -6.97 -8.77
C GLY A 190 -33.90 -5.65 -9.15
N ALA A 191 -32.86 -5.30 -8.39
CA ALA A 191 -32.04 -4.12 -8.70
C ALA A 191 -31.29 -4.33 -10.03
N ILE A 192 -31.29 -3.30 -10.89
CA ILE A 192 -30.63 -3.30 -12.20
C ILE A 192 -29.25 -2.62 -12.18
N ALA A 193 -28.96 -1.85 -11.12
CA ALA A 193 -27.66 -1.28 -10.86
C ALA A 193 -27.45 -1.06 -9.35
N THR A 194 -26.18 -1.06 -8.95
CA THR A 194 -25.72 -0.71 -7.60
C THR A 194 -24.68 0.40 -7.72
N THR A 195 -24.66 1.34 -6.78
CA THR A 195 -23.62 2.38 -6.75
C THR A 195 -23.36 2.84 -5.33
N VAL A 196 -22.10 2.88 -4.91
CA VAL A 196 -21.72 3.68 -3.72
C VAL A 196 -21.62 5.13 -4.17
N LEU A 197 -22.43 6.01 -3.58
CA LEU A 197 -22.47 7.42 -3.95
C LEU A 197 -21.22 8.17 -3.47
N ARG A 198 -21.03 9.38 -4.00
CA ARG A 198 -19.87 10.25 -3.71
C ARG A 198 -19.66 10.55 -2.23
N ASP A 199 -20.73 10.55 -1.43
CA ASP A 199 -20.63 10.76 0.01
C ASP A 199 -19.94 9.61 0.77
N GLY A 200 -19.70 8.46 0.10
CA GLY A 200 -19.12 7.26 0.68
C GLY A 200 -19.98 6.60 1.76
N ARG A 201 -21.20 7.08 1.98
CA ARG A 201 -22.10 6.68 3.07
C ARG A 201 -23.48 6.26 2.58
N THR A 202 -23.72 6.32 1.28
CA THR A 202 -24.99 5.93 0.69
C THR A 202 -24.75 4.92 -0.42
N LEU A 203 -25.42 3.77 -0.32
CA LEU A 203 -25.53 2.77 -1.36
C LEU A 203 -26.86 2.99 -2.08
N ARG A 204 -26.82 3.22 -3.39
CA ARG A 204 -27.99 3.37 -4.27
C ARG A 204 -28.21 2.07 -5.03
N LEU A 205 -29.44 1.58 -4.99
CA LEU A 205 -29.93 0.46 -5.81
C LEU A 205 -31.00 1.01 -6.76
N ASP A 206 -30.78 0.85 -8.06
CA ASP A 206 -31.72 1.29 -9.09
C ASP A 206 -32.60 0.13 -9.55
N PHE A 207 -33.86 0.41 -9.85
CA PHE A 207 -34.85 -0.54 -10.32
C PHE A 207 -35.50 -0.05 -11.61
N ALA A 208 -36.01 -0.97 -12.42
CA ALA A 208 -36.77 -0.59 -13.62
C ALA A 208 -38.16 -0.04 -13.26
N GLN A 209 -38.75 -0.52 -12.16
CA GLN A 209 -40.07 -0.16 -11.66
C GLN A 209 -40.03 0.85 -10.51
N THR A 210 -41.14 1.55 -10.27
CA THR A 210 -41.31 2.36 -9.06
C THR A 210 -41.53 1.45 -7.85
N LEU A 211 -40.92 1.80 -6.72
CA LEU A 211 -40.97 1.02 -5.50
C LEU A 211 -42.05 1.54 -4.55
N ALA A 212 -42.66 0.63 -3.77
CA ALA A 212 -43.40 1.00 -2.59
C ALA A 212 -42.43 1.46 -1.49
N LYS A 213 -42.95 2.19 -0.49
CA LYS A 213 -42.16 2.59 0.68
C LYS A 213 -41.58 1.32 1.36
N PRO A 214 -40.26 1.24 1.58
CA PRO A 214 -39.64 0.06 2.17
C PRO A 214 -40.13 -0.17 3.61
N ALA A 215 -40.29 -1.44 3.97
CA ALA A 215 -40.63 -1.85 5.32
C ALA A 215 -39.49 -1.55 6.32
N LYS A 216 -39.84 -1.41 7.60
CA LYS A 216 -38.82 -1.41 8.67
C LYS A 216 -38.19 -2.81 8.72
N GLY A 217 -36.87 -2.88 8.80
CA GLY A 217 -36.13 -4.15 8.81
C GLY A 217 -35.72 -4.67 7.43
N LEU A 218 -36.00 -3.96 6.33
CA LEU A 218 -35.54 -4.37 4.99
C LEU A 218 -34.02 -4.64 4.94
N THR A 219 -33.23 -3.88 5.70
CA THR A 219 -31.78 -4.05 5.74
C THR A 219 -31.30 -5.29 6.49
N ASP A 220 -32.16 -5.97 7.25
CA ASP A 220 -31.84 -7.26 7.88
C ASP A 220 -31.85 -8.40 6.84
N HIS A 221 -32.42 -8.13 5.67
CA HIS A 221 -32.56 -8.99 4.50
C HIS A 221 -31.65 -8.55 3.34
N LEU A 222 -30.80 -7.54 3.57
CA LEU A 222 -29.82 -7.05 2.62
C LEU A 222 -28.41 -7.32 3.16
N ASP A 223 -27.58 -7.88 2.30
CA ASP A 223 -26.14 -7.98 2.53
C ASP A 223 -25.43 -7.09 1.51
N ALA A 224 -24.46 -6.29 1.97
CA ALA A 224 -23.54 -5.59 1.10
C ALA A 224 -22.12 -6.02 1.42
N VAL A 225 -21.37 -6.45 0.40
CA VAL A 225 -19.94 -6.72 0.47
C VAL A 225 -19.25 -5.66 -0.37
N ILE A 226 -18.41 -4.85 0.25
CA ILE A 226 -17.71 -3.74 -0.43
C ILE A 226 -16.23 -3.95 -0.21
N GLY A 227 -15.48 -4.02 -1.32
CA GLY A 227 -14.05 -4.34 -1.29
C GLY A 227 -13.70 -5.73 -0.76
N GLY A 228 -14.64 -6.58 -0.37
CA GLY A 228 -14.36 -7.91 0.22
C GLY A 228 -14.85 -8.07 1.67
N ALA A 229 -15.23 -6.99 2.34
CA ALA A 229 -15.79 -7.03 3.69
C ALA A 229 -17.31 -6.82 3.70
N LYS A 230 -18.02 -7.51 4.60
CA LYS A 230 -19.45 -7.28 4.84
C LYS A 230 -19.64 -5.91 5.51
N TRP A 231 -20.43 -5.05 4.88
CA TRP A 231 -20.65 -3.68 5.34
C TRP A 231 -21.85 -3.58 6.29
N PRO A 232 -21.71 -2.86 7.43
CA PRO A 232 -22.82 -2.65 8.34
C PRO A 232 -23.82 -1.65 7.74
N LEU A 233 -25.04 -2.13 7.46
CA LEU A 233 -26.12 -1.32 6.89
C LEU A 233 -26.89 -0.53 7.95
N GLY A 234 -27.36 0.65 7.56
CA GLY A 234 -28.24 1.54 8.32
C GLY A 234 -29.69 1.48 7.84
N ALA A 235 -30.34 2.61 7.57
CA ALA A 235 -31.71 2.66 7.10
C ALA A 235 -31.81 2.59 5.57
N ALA A 236 -32.84 1.91 5.06
CA ALA A 236 -33.26 1.95 3.67
C ALA A 236 -34.45 2.91 3.49
N ARG A 237 -34.41 3.74 2.43
CA ARG A 237 -35.48 4.67 2.05
C ARG A 237 -35.53 4.84 0.55
N LEU A 238 -36.67 5.28 0.02
CA LEU A 238 -36.73 5.72 -1.38
C LEU A 238 -35.89 6.99 -1.56
N ASP A 239 -35.31 7.13 -2.75
CA ASP A 239 -34.77 8.40 -3.21
C ASP A 239 -35.93 9.39 -3.38
N PRO A 240 -35.90 10.57 -2.73
CA PRO A 240 -36.97 11.56 -2.87
C PRO A 240 -37.10 12.10 -4.29
N ASP A 241 -36.02 12.05 -5.08
CA ASP A 241 -35.99 12.58 -6.44
C ASP A 241 -36.23 11.49 -7.50
N ASP A 242 -36.12 10.21 -7.12
CA ASP A 242 -36.32 9.07 -8.01
C ASP A 242 -37.02 7.89 -7.30
N PRO A 243 -38.35 7.71 -7.47
CA PRO A 243 -39.08 6.62 -6.83
C PRO A 243 -38.69 5.22 -7.36
N LYS A 244 -37.81 5.12 -8.36
CA LYS A 244 -37.23 3.87 -8.84
C LYS A 244 -35.90 3.51 -8.16
N SER A 245 -35.45 4.32 -7.20
CA SER A 245 -34.19 4.10 -6.50
C SER A 245 -34.39 3.91 -4.99
N LEU A 246 -33.69 2.93 -4.45
CA LEU A 246 -33.57 2.68 -3.01
C LEU A 246 -32.21 3.17 -2.52
N LEU A 247 -32.21 4.03 -1.53
CA LEU A 247 -31.02 4.52 -0.83
C LEU A 247 -30.87 3.80 0.50
N VAL A 248 -29.74 3.12 0.67
CA VAL A 248 -29.36 2.42 1.90
C VAL A 248 -28.17 3.16 2.52
N SER A 249 -28.33 3.70 3.72
CA SER A 249 -27.21 4.33 4.42
C SER A 249 -26.22 3.27 4.91
N LEU A 250 -24.94 3.54 4.78
CA LEU A 250 -23.84 2.74 5.32
C LEU A 250 -23.41 3.32 6.68
N LYS A 251 -23.21 2.46 7.69
CA LYS A 251 -22.78 2.93 9.02
C LYS A 251 -21.32 3.37 9.04
N GLU A 252 -20.51 2.76 8.17
CA GLU A 252 -19.09 3.10 7.98
C GLU A 252 -18.85 3.65 6.58
N PRO A 253 -17.91 4.60 6.41
CA PRO A 253 -17.60 5.16 5.10
C PRO A 253 -16.88 4.15 4.21
N VAL A 254 -17.19 4.16 2.92
CA VAL A 254 -16.44 3.40 1.89
C VAL A 254 -15.28 4.25 1.42
N VAL A 255 -14.06 3.74 1.49
CA VAL A 255 -12.87 4.45 0.98
C VAL A 255 -12.94 4.51 -0.55
N GLY A 256 -12.67 5.69 -1.10
CA GLY A 256 -12.54 5.94 -2.52
C GLY A 256 -11.37 6.88 -2.81
N ASN A 257 -11.55 7.81 -3.74
CA ASN A 257 -10.53 8.80 -4.11
C ASN A 257 -11.18 10.13 -4.51
N LYS A 258 -10.42 11.23 -4.54
CA LYS A 258 -10.92 12.58 -4.90
C LYS A 258 -11.75 12.64 -6.20
N THR A 259 -11.51 11.75 -7.16
CA THR A 259 -12.22 11.73 -8.45
C THR A 259 -13.51 10.90 -8.44
N GLY A 260 -13.73 10.05 -7.44
CA GLY A 260 -14.85 9.10 -7.39
C GLY A 260 -14.70 7.98 -8.42
N THR A 261 -13.46 7.62 -8.74
CA THR A 261 -13.10 6.57 -9.71
C THR A 261 -12.24 5.50 -9.06
N ALA A 262 -12.37 5.33 -7.74
CA ALA A 262 -11.59 4.36 -7.01
C ALA A 262 -11.93 2.94 -7.50
N PRO A 263 -10.93 2.08 -7.69
CA PRO A 263 -11.18 0.69 -8.02
C PRO A 263 -11.88 -0.03 -6.87
N GLY A 264 -12.67 -1.04 -7.20
CA GLY A 264 -13.49 -1.80 -6.25
C GLY A 264 -14.99 -1.75 -6.57
N LEU A 265 -15.70 -2.81 -6.20
CA LEU A 265 -17.14 -2.94 -6.39
C LEU A 265 -17.87 -3.03 -5.05
N ALA A 266 -19.14 -2.63 -5.07
CA ALA A 266 -20.11 -2.97 -4.03
C ALA A 266 -21.04 -4.05 -4.56
N ASP A 267 -20.96 -5.24 -3.97
CA ASP A 267 -21.86 -6.36 -4.21
C ASP A 267 -22.99 -6.33 -3.19
N VAL A 268 -24.23 -6.40 -3.67
CA VAL A 268 -25.42 -6.35 -2.83
C VAL A 268 -26.29 -7.56 -3.11
N ARG A 269 -26.83 -8.15 -2.05
CA ARG A 269 -27.73 -9.29 -2.10
C ARG A 269 -28.98 -9.02 -1.30
N TYR A 270 -30.12 -9.41 -1.85
CA TYR A 270 -31.41 -9.41 -1.18
C TYR A 270 -31.97 -10.83 -1.21
N ASP A 271 -32.39 -11.34 -0.05
CA ASP A 271 -32.86 -12.73 0.11
C ASP A 271 -34.32 -12.95 -0.34
N GLY A 272 -35.09 -11.89 -0.60
CA GLY A 272 -36.50 -11.96 -0.99
C GLY A 272 -37.50 -11.78 0.16
N GLU A 273 -37.07 -11.76 1.42
CA GLU A 273 -37.95 -11.85 2.60
C GLU A 273 -38.24 -10.50 3.31
N GLY A 274 -37.58 -9.41 2.91
CA GLY A 274 -37.71 -8.07 3.51
C GLY A 274 -38.93 -7.22 3.10
N SER A 275 -39.97 -7.84 2.53
CA SER A 275 -41.19 -7.14 2.08
C SER A 275 -40.95 -5.97 1.09
N LEU A 276 -39.88 -6.05 0.29
CA LEU A 276 -39.64 -5.12 -0.80
C LEU A 276 -40.65 -5.38 -1.92
N ALA A 277 -41.33 -4.32 -2.39
CA ALA A 277 -42.36 -4.43 -3.41
C ALA A 277 -42.37 -3.22 -4.35
N SER A 278 -42.92 -3.40 -5.55
CA SER A 278 -43.26 -2.28 -6.43
C SER A 278 -44.42 -1.46 -5.86
N GLN A 279 -44.61 -0.25 -6.40
CA GLN A 279 -45.75 0.60 -6.03
C GLN A 279 -47.12 -0.07 -6.25
N ASP A 280 -47.19 -0.98 -7.23
CA ASP A 280 -48.40 -1.76 -7.55
C ASP A 280 -48.60 -3.00 -6.65
N GLY A 281 -47.70 -3.21 -5.68
CA GLY A 281 -47.80 -4.31 -4.70
C GLY A 281 -47.18 -5.63 -5.14
N ASN A 282 -46.45 -5.68 -6.27
CA ASN A 282 -45.74 -6.88 -6.70
C ASN A 282 -44.48 -7.05 -5.85
N VAL A 283 -44.29 -8.23 -5.26
CA VAL A 283 -43.10 -8.57 -4.46
C VAL A 283 -41.87 -8.56 -5.34
N VAL A 284 -40.80 -7.90 -4.89
CA VAL A 284 -39.47 -7.96 -5.50
C VAL A 284 -38.82 -9.28 -5.09
N ASN A 285 -38.39 -10.07 -6.06
CA ASN A 285 -37.74 -11.36 -5.81
C ASN A 285 -36.32 -11.17 -5.27
N ALA A 286 -35.73 -12.25 -4.75
CA ALA A 286 -34.31 -12.27 -4.41
C ALA A 286 -33.45 -11.83 -5.59
N PHE A 287 -32.42 -11.04 -5.32
CA PHE A 287 -31.52 -10.54 -6.36
C PHE A 287 -30.10 -10.35 -5.83
N TRP A 288 -29.16 -10.27 -6.77
CA TRP A 288 -27.85 -9.69 -6.54
C TRP A 288 -27.63 -8.54 -7.52
N SER A 289 -26.84 -7.55 -7.10
CA SER A 289 -26.45 -6.44 -7.95
C SER A 289 -25.09 -5.93 -7.52
N SER A 290 -24.23 -5.65 -8.49
CA SER A 290 -22.87 -5.17 -8.28
C SER A 290 -22.70 -3.83 -8.97
N GLY A 291 -21.88 -2.95 -8.43
CA GLY A 291 -21.51 -1.75 -9.17
C GLY A 291 -20.47 -0.89 -8.51
N ALA A 292 -20.18 0.23 -9.16
CA ALA A 292 -18.97 1.01 -8.92
C ALA A 292 -18.98 1.73 -7.57
N ASN A 293 -17.76 1.94 -7.06
CA ASN A 293 -17.50 2.80 -5.94
C ASN A 293 -17.19 4.24 -6.41
N HIS A 294 -18.15 5.16 -6.26
CA HIS A 294 -17.94 6.58 -6.55
C HIS A 294 -17.59 7.42 -5.34
N SER A 295 -17.32 6.79 -4.18
CA SER A 295 -16.95 7.49 -2.96
C SER A 295 -15.77 8.44 -3.20
N THR A 296 -15.86 9.63 -2.61
CA THR A 296 -14.73 10.56 -2.50
C THR A 296 -14.19 10.66 -1.09
N TYR A 297 -14.54 9.69 -0.23
CA TYR A 297 -13.98 9.61 1.12
C TYR A 297 -12.56 9.03 1.06
N GLU A 298 -11.60 9.80 1.54
CA GLU A 298 -10.19 9.41 1.54
C GLU A 298 -9.78 8.99 2.95
N LEU A 299 -9.05 7.87 3.02
CA LEU A 299 -8.59 7.34 4.29
C LEU A 299 -7.50 8.24 4.87
N ARG A 300 -7.61 8.59 6.16
CA ARG A 300 -6.67 9.47 6.87
C ARG A 300 -6.43 9.00 8.29
N THR A 301 -5.18 9.09 8.73
CA THR A 301 -4.84 8.95 10.14
C THR A 301 -5.28 10.17 10.94
N LYS A 302 -5.39 10.02 12.26
CA LYS A 302 -5.71 11.14 13.16
C LYS A 302 -4.67 12.26 13.15
N TRP A 303 -3.41 11.96 12.81
CA TRP A 303 -2.33 12.95 12.84
C TRP A 303 -2.33 13.85 11.61
N ALA A 304 -2.82 13.34 10.47
CA ALA A 304 -2.88 14.10 9.22
C ALA A 304 -3.80 15.32 9.32
N ASP A 305 -4.79 15.29 10.21
CA ASP A 305 -5.71 16.42 10.44
C ASP A 305 -5.01 17.59 11.16
N ASP A 306 -3.92 17.34 11.87
CA ASP A 306 -3.13 18.34 12.58
C ASP A 306 -1.96 18.90 11.75
N VAL A 307 -1.71 18.35 10.55
CA VAL A 307 -0.61 18.77 9.69
C VAL A 307 -0.93 20.09 9.01
N THR A 308 0.02 21.02 9.07
CA THR A 308 -0.03 22.34 8.45
C THR A 308 1.32 22.69 7.84
N PRO A 309 1.38 23.68 6.91
CA PRO A 309 2.64 24.22 6.42
C PRO A 309 3.58 24.75 7.50
N ALA A 310 3.06 25.07 8.70
CA ALA A 310 3.87 25.60 9.78
C ALA A 310 4.54 24.48 10.61
N ASN A 311 3.99 23.28 10.68
CA ASN A 311 4.40 22.23 11.63
C ASN A 311 4.86 20.90 11.01
N ALA A 312 4.91 20.78 9.69
CA ALA A 312 5.46 19.60 9.02
C ALA A 312 6.90 19.29 9.46
N HIS A 313 7.08 18.21 10.25
CA HIS A 313 8.35 17.69 10.74
C HIS A 313 9.31 18.76 11.30
N ARG A 314 9.01 19.33 12.48
CA ARG A 314 9.80 20.42 13.11
C ARG A 314 10.99 19.95 13.95
N GLU A 315 11.09 18.66 14.20
CA GLU A 315 12.18 18.03 14.91
C GLU A 315 13.51 18.18 14.15
N TYR A 316 14.62 18.21 14.90
CA TYR A 316 15.94 18.24 14.27
C TYR A 316 16.22 16.89 13.57
N PRO A 317 16.55 16.87 12.27
CA PRO A 317 16.53 15.62 11.49
C PRO A 317 17.64 14.62 11.83
N ARG A 318 18.74 15.00 12.49
CA ARG A 318 19.92 14.13 12.71
C ARG A 318 20.25 13.86 14.18
N PRO A 319 19.52 12.99 14.88
CA PRO A 319 19.76 12.68 16.30
C PRO A 319 21.19 12.25 16.66
N GLN A 320 21.96 11.67 15.72
CA GLN A 320 23.36 11.27 15.95
C GLN A 320 24.41 12.30 15.48
N LEU A 321 23.98 13.47 15.01
CA LEU A 321 24.86 14.59 14.64
C LEU A 321 24.16 15.93 14.91
N THR A 322 23.95 16.25 16.18
CA THR A 322 23.15 17.41 16.61
C THR A 322 23.95 18.69 16.63
N ARG A 323 23.34 19.76 16.13
CA ARG A 323 23.82 21.14 16.22
C ARG A 323 22.70 22.03 16.74
N ASP A 324 23.05 23.00 17.58
CA ASP A 324 22.06 23.89 18.20
C ASP A 324 21.48 24.90 17.21
N ALA A 325 22.31 25.40 16.29
CA ALA A 325 21.91 26.35 15.26
C ALA A 325 21.52 25.60 13.99
N TRP A 326 20.26 25.72 13.59
CA TRP A 326 19.73 25.17 12.35
C TRP A 326 18.40 25.84 12.00
N ARG A 327 17.91 25.64 10.78
CA ARG A 327 16.60 26.12 10.34
C ARG A 327 15.92 25.10 9.44
N ASN A 328 14.72 24.70 9.83
CA ASN A 328 13.86 23.85 9.03
C ASN A 328 13.34 24.59 7.78
N LEU A 329 13.33 23.92 6.62
CA LEU A 329 12.81 24.40 5.34
C LEU A 329 11.62 23.58 4.81
N ASN A 330 10.95 22.80 5.65
CA ASN A 330 9.64 22.19 5.35
C ASN A 330 8.52 23.24 5.32
N GLY A 331 7.34 22.83 4.88
CA GLY A 331 6.15 23.68 4.73
C GLY A 331 5.77 23.89 3.26
N SER A 332 5.04 24.97 2.96
CA SER A 332 4.59 25.23 1.58
C SER A 332 5.75 25.67 0.67
N TRP A 333 5.93 24.99 -0.45
CA TRP A 333 6.81 25.36 -1.56
C TRP A 333 5.97 25.63 -2.81
N GLN A 334 6.49 26.41 -3.75
CA GLN A 334 5.90 26.53 -5.07
C GLN A 334 6.27 25.29 -5.90
N PHE A 335 5.35 24.83 -6.75
CA PHE A 335 5.50 23.61 -7.52
C PHE A 335 5.06 23.81 -8.98
N ALA A 336 5.68 23.07 -9.90
CA ALA A 336 5.20 22.86 -11.25
C ALA A 336 5.74 21.52 -11.80
N ALA A 337 4.93 20.84 -12.60
CA ALA A 337 5.41 19.78 -13.50
C ALA A 337 6.50 20.33 -14.45
N ALA A 338 7.41 19.47 -14.86
CA ALA A 338 8.53 19.83 -15.73
C ALA A 338 8.62 18.92 -16.95
N LYS A 339 9.32 19.38 -17.98
CA LYS A 339 9.63 18.57 -19.18
C LYS A 339 11.10 18.16 -19.20
N ALA A 340 11.40 17.05 -19.88
CA ALA A 340 12.78 16.65 -20.13
C ALA A 340 13.57 17.77 -20.83
N GLY A 341 14.75 18.11 -20.29
CA GLY A 341 15.61 19.17 -20.82
C GLY A 341 15.16 20.61 -20.50
N GLU A 342 14.09 20.81 -19.74
CA GLU A 342 13.66 22.13 -19.29
C GLU A 342 14.73 22.78 -18.40
N GLN A 343 14.96 24.08 -18.59
CA GLN A 343 15.91 24.85 -17.77
C GLN A 343 15.29 25.24 -16.42
N PRO A 344 16.09 25.37 -15.34
CA PRO A 344 15.56 25.72 -14.03
C PRO A 344 14.81 27.06 -14.08
N PRO A 345 13.63 27.18 -13.43
CA PRO A 345 12.77 28.37 -13.49
C PRO A 345 13.27 29.53 -12.61
N VAL A 346 14.53 29.94 -12.78
CA VAL A 346 15.21 30.99 -12.00
C VAL A 346 14.45 32.31 -12.07
N GLY A 347 14.14 32.90 -10.92
CA GLY A 347 13.40 34.15 -10.81
C GLY A 347 11.92 34.08 -11.24
N ARG A 348 11.39 32.89 -11.55
CA ARG A 348 9.98 32.70 -11.97
C ARG A 348 9.15 32.15 -10.82
N THR A 349 7.90 32.59 -10.71
CA THR A 349 6.95 32.00 -9.77
C THR A 349 6.33 30.76 -10.39
N LEU A 350 6.18 29.69 -9.59
CA LEU A 350 5.49 28.48 -10.01
C LEU A 350 4.01 28.52 -9.58
N GLY A 351 3.15 27.94 -10.42
CA GLY A 351 1.70 28.10 -10.38
C GLY A 351 1.01 27.34 -9.25
N GLU A 352 1.61 26.26 -8.76
CA GLU A 352 1.01 25.40 -7.74
C GLU A 352 1.76 25.50 -6.41
N ARG A 353 1.23 24.81 -5.40
CA ARG A 353 1.82 24.71 -4.06
C ARG A 353 1.88 23.25 -3.65
N ILE A 354 2.96 22.87 -3.00
CA ILE A 354 3.13 21.55 -2.40
C ILE A 354 3.61 21.70 -0.96
N LEU A 355 3.16 20.80 -0.08
CA LEU A 355 3.66 20.69 1.29
C LEU A 355 4.86 19.74 1.36
N VAL A 356 6.05 20.30 1.56
CA VAL A 356 7.28 19.52 1.81
C VAL A 356 7.34 19.15 3.30
N PRO A 357 7.65 17.90 3.67
CA PRO A 357 8.32 16.89 2.85
C PRO A 357 7.41 15.71 2.49
N TYR A 358 6.17 15.94 2.04
CA TYR A 358 5.30 14.84 1.63
C TYR A 358 5.42 14.58 0.12
N PRO A 359 5.43 13.30 -0.32
CA PRO A 359 5.48 12.92 -1.74
C PRO A 359 4.43 13.59 -2.60
N VAL A 360 4.71 13.82 -3.88
CA VAL A 360 3.77 14.46 -4.83
C VAL A 360 2.41 13.76 -4.85
N GLU A 361 2.41 12.44 -4.79
CA GLU A 361 1.24 11.57 -4.87
C GLU A 361 0.41 11.51 -3.58
N SER A 362 0.96 11.97 -2.45
CA SER A 362 0.29 11.89 -1.15
C SER A 362 -0.80 12.95 -0.96
N GLN A 363 -1.82 12.65 -0.16
CA GLN A 363 -2.87 13.62 0.22
C GLN A 363 -2.28 14.83 0.95
N LEU A 364 -1.29 14.63 1.82
CA LEU A 364 -0.69 15.69 2.61
C LEU A 364 0.11 16.69 1.77
N SER A 365 0.60 16.30 0.59
CA SER A 365 1.29 17.22 -0.32
C SER A 365 0.33 18.24 -0.93
N GLY A 366 -0.94 17.85 -1.11
CA GLY A 366 -2.00 18.62 -1.75
C GLY A 366 -2.06 18.49 -3.28
N LEU A 367 -1.28 17.59 -3.90
CA LEU A 367 -1.26 17.42 -5.37
C LEU A 367 -1.92 16.11 -5.82
N GLU A 368 -1.57 14.97 -5.20
CA GLU A 368 -2.16 13.65 -5.41
C GLU A 368 -2.22 13.25 -6.90
N ARG A 369 -1.07 13.32 -7.56
CA ARG A 369 -0.87 12.87 -8.93
C ARG A 369 0.60 12.54 -9.15
N HIS A 370 0.87 11.68 -10.13
CA HIS A 370 2.24 11.37 -10.51
C HIS A 370 2.81 12.40 -11.49
N GLU A 371 4.09 12.70 -11.36
CA GLU A 371 4.88 13.51 -12.28
C GLU A 371 6.29 12.90 -12.39
N ASP A 372 6.71 12.45 -13.57
CA ASP A 372 8.09 11.95 -13.72
C ASP A 372 9.12 13.05 -13.43
N ARG A 373 8.78 14.31 -13.75
CA ARG A 373 9.68 15.46 -13.68
C ARG A 373 8.98 16.67 -13.10
N MET A 374 9.65 17.37 -12.19
CA MET A 374 9.04 18.46 -11.46
C MET A 374 10.05 19.50 -10.96
N TRP A 375 9.56 20.73 -10.75
CA TRP A 375 10.30 21.82 -10.15
C TRP A 375 9.67 22.24 -8.82
N TYR A 376 10.51 22.34 -7.80
CA TYR A 376 10.19 22.95 -6.51
C TYR A 376 10.87 24.32 -6.41
N ARG A 377 10.19 25.29 -5.81
CA ARG A 377 10.78 26.59 -5.50
C ARG A 377 10.37 27.10 -4.13
N ARG A 378 11.34 27.60 -3.38
CA ARG A 378 11.14 28.30 -2.10
C ARG A 378 12.10 29.47 -1.96
N THR A 379 11.74 30.44 -1.13
CA THR A 379 12.65 31.47 -0.68
C THR A 379 13.00 31.31 0.80
N PHE A 380 14.19 31.74 1.20
CA PHE A 380 14.62 31.74 2.59
C PHE A 380 15.53 32.93 2.91
N THR A 381 15.73 33.16 4.21
CA THR A 381 16.68 34.15 4.71
C THR A 381 17.71 33.48 5.61
N VAL A 382 18.95 33.94 5.56
CA VAL A 382 20.01 33.45 6.46
C VAL A 382 20.02 34.36 7.70
N PRO A 383 19.87 33.82 8.93
CA PRO A 383 19.94 34.62 10.14
C PRO A 383 21.28 35.35 10.27
N ALA A 384 21.26 36.67 10.51
CA ALA A 384 22.48 37.48 10.59
C ALA A 384 23.45 37.00 11.70
N GLY A 385 22.91 36.47 12.81
CA GLY A 385 23.70 35.93 13.92
C GLY A 385 24.50 34.66 13.58
N TRP A 386 24.24 34.01 12.45
CA TRP A 386 24.97 32.80 12.03
C TRP A 386 26.36 33.09 11.46
N LYS A 387 26.67 34.36 11.13
CA LYS A 387 27.98 34.80 10.59
C LYS A 387 28.46 34.01 9.37
N VAL A 388 27.52 33.56 8.53
CA VAL A 388 27.84 32.87 7.26
C VAL A 388 28.63 33.82 6.35
N GLY A 389 29.75 33.32 5.81
CA GLY A 389 30.71 34.13 5.03
C GLY A 389 31.79 34.82 5.88
N ASP A 390 31.69 34.78 7.21
CA ASP A 390 32.68 35.31 8.16
C ASP A 390 33.12 34.20 9.13
N GLY A 391 33.93 33.28 8.64
CA GLY A 391 34.43 32.12 9.40
C GLY A 391 33.44 30.97 9.59
N ARG A 392 32.20 31.10 9.06
CA ARG A 392 31.19 30.03 8.99
C ARG A 392 30.75 29.81 7.55
N ARG A 393 30.41 28.55 7.24
CA ARG A 393 29.80 28.13 5.98
C ARG A 393 28.35 27.72 6.23
N LEU A 394 27.53 27.70 5.19
CA LEU A 394 26.13 27.31 5.26
C LEU A 394 25.89 26.04 4.47
N ARG A 395 25.47 24.99 5.17
CA ARG A 395 25.04 23.72 4.57
C ARG A 395 23.53 23.75 4.37
N LEU A 396 23.12 23.39 3.16
CA LEU A 396 21.76 23.00 2.82
C LEU A 396 21.70 21.47 2.77
N ASN A 397 20.81 20.87 3.52
CA ASN A 397 20.71 19.42 3.67
C ASN A 397 19.32 18.93 3.26
N PHE A 398 19.29 17.74 2.67
CA PHE A 398 18.09 17.00 2.29
C PHE A 398 18.15 15.61 2.95
N GLY A 399 17.03 15.19 3.54
CA GLY A 399 16.92 13.85 4.13
C GLY A 399 16.87 12.77 3.06
N ALA A 400 16.08 13.01 2.01
CA ALA A 400 15.95 12.17 0.82
C ALA A 400 15.11 12.92 -0.21
N VAL A 401 15.40 12.69 -1.50
CA VAL A 401 14.63 13.18 -2.64
C VAL A 401 14.58 12.06 -3.67
N ASP A 402 13.39 11.55 -3.99
CA ASP A 402 13.26 10.43 -4.91
C ASP A 402 13.03 10.94 -6.36
N TRP A 403 13.85 10.58 -7.37
CA TRP A 403 15.08 9.77 -7.30
C TRP A 403 16.36 10.54 -7.68
N ARG A 404 16.28 11.43 -8.66
CA ARG A 404 17.39 12.32 -9.07
C ARG A 404 17.05 13.76 -8.78
N ALA A 405 17.97 14.48 -8.13
CA ALA A 405 17.77 15.88 -7.76
C ALA A 405 18.86 16.80 -8.31
N GLU A 406 18.46 17.98 -8.77
CA GLU A 406 19.35 19.09 -9.11
C GLU A 406 18.98 20.32 -8.28
N VAL A 407 19.95 20.87 -7.54
CA VAL A 407 19.69 21.96 -6.59
C VAL A 407 20.35 23.24 -7.04
N TYR A 408 19.58 24.33 -7.05
CA TYR A 408 20.03 25.66 -7.45
C TYR A 408 19.75 26.68 -6.35
N VAL A 409 20.75 27.50 -6.04
CA VAL A 409 20.60 28.67 -5.16
C VAL A 409 20.91 29.92 -5.96
N ASN A 410 19.94 30.84 -6.03
CA ASN A 410 20.04 32.10 -6.79
C ASN A 410 20.46 31.93 -8.26
N GLY A 411 20.09 30.82 -8.88
CA GLY A 411 20.43 30.46 -10.26
C GLY A 411 21.75 29.70 -10.44
N THR A 412 22.55 29.53 -9.38
CA THR A 412 23.77 28.71 -9.40
C THR A 412 23.44 27.28 -9.00
N LYS A 413 23.83 26.29 -9.82
CA LYS A 413 23.73 24.87 -9.47
C LYS A 413 24.74 24.58 -8.34
N VAL A 414 24.25 24.07 -7.21
CA VAL A 414 25.06 23.83 -6.00
C VAL A 414 25.21 22.35 -5.65
N ALA A 415 24.32 21.49 -6.17
CA ALA A 415 24.43 20.04 -6.01
C ALA A 415 23.64 19.29 -7.10
N GLU A 416 24.05 18.03 -7.30
CA GLU A 416 23.32 16.97 -7.98
C GLU A 416 23.30 15.76 -7.04
N HIS A 417 22.20 15.02 -7.02
CA HIS A 417 22.05 13.79 -6.26
C HIS A 417 21.30 12.73 -7.07
N GLN A 418 21.63 11.48 -6.84
CA GLN A 418 20.92 10.32 -7.36
C GLN A 418 20.83 9.32 -6.20
N GLY A 419 19.64 8.78 -5.96
CA GLY A 419 19.35 7.92 -4.83
C GLY A 419 18.11 8.40 -4.08
N GLY A 420 17.18 7.48 -3.84
CA GLY A 420 15.83 7.81 -3.37
C GLY A 420 15.67 7.83 -1.86
N TYR A 421 16.63 7.23 -1.14
CA TYR A 421 16.51 6.92 0.28
C TYR A 421 17.68 7.42 1.12
N ASP A 422 18.70 8.00 0.50
CA ASP A 422 19.91 8.50 1.16
C ASP A 422 19.98 10.03 1.22
N LYS A 423 20.78 10.53 2.16
CA LYS A 423 20.91 11.95 2.45
C LYS A 423 21.95 12.59 1.55
N PHE A 424 21.74 13.87 1.25
CA PHE A 424 22.78 14.67 0.60
C PHE A 424 22.76 16.13 1.04
N SER A 425 23.85 16.84 0.75
CA SER A 425 24.03 18.22 1.23
C SER A 425 24.91 19.04 0.30
N ALA A 426 24.62 20.34 0.24
CA ALA A 426 25.36 21.32 -0.55
C ALA A 426 25.93 22.41 0.36
N ASP A 427 27.18 22.80 0.14
CA ASP A 427 27.68 24.06 0.68
C ASP A 427 27.20 25.20 -0.22
N ILE A 428 26.31 26.05 0.31
CA ILE A 428 25.66 27.08 -0.48
C ILE A 428 26.24 28.47 -0.24
N THR A 429 27.29 28.58 0.59
CA THR A 429 27.84 29.85 1.09
C THR A 429 28.14 30.83 -0.03
N ASP A 430 28.82 30.35 -1.07
CA ASP A 430 29.34 31.19 -2.16
C ASP A 430 28.25 31.54 -3.20
N ALA A 431 27.12 30.85 -3.17
CA ALA A 431 25.94 31.15 -3.99
C ALA A 431 24.99 32.17 -3.35
N LEU A 432 25.20 32.53 -2.07
CA LEU A 432 24.35 33.47 -1.35
C LEU A 432 24.54 34.90 -1.85
N LYS A 433 23.46 35.68 -1.75
CA LYS A 433 23.48 37.15 -1.91
C LYS A 433 23.31 37.78 -0.52
N PRO A 434 24.39 38.23 0.14
CA PRO A 434 24.34 38.70 1.53
C PRO A 434 23.27 39.78 1.76
N GLY A 435 22.58 39.69 2.91
CA GLY A 435 21.53 40.64 3.29
C GLY A 435 20.24 40.58 2.49
N ARG A 436 20.09 39.61 1.57
CA ARG A 436 18.89 39.43 0.74
C ARG A 436 18.12 38.16 1.08
N THR A 437 16.89 38.08 0.59
CA THR A 437 16.16 36.82 0.45
C THR A 437 16.82 35.99 -0.65
N GLN A 438 17.02 34.71 -0.37
CA GLN A 438 17.64 33.74 -1.27
C GLN A 438 16.54 32.94 -1.98
N GLU A 439 16.79 32.56 -3.23
CA GLU A 439 15.96 31.63 -3.98
C GLU A 439 16.58 30.24 -3.97
N LEU A 440 15.76 29.23 -3.65
CA LEU A 440 16.08 27.81 -3.73
C LEU A 440 15.15 27.17 -4.78
N ILE A 441 15.75 26.49 -5.75
CA ILE A 441 15.04 25.68 -6.75
C ILE A 441 15.59 24.26 -6.69
N VAL A 442 14.69 23.26 -6.74
CA VAL A 442 15.06 21.85 -6.81
C VAL A 442 14.32 21.23 -7.99
N GLY A 443 15.07 20.69 -8.95
CA GLY A 443 14.53 19.85 -10.02
C GLY A 443 14.59 18.40 -9.60
N VAL A 444 13.52 17.65 -9.83
CA VAL A 444 13.46 16.22 -9.51
C VAL A 444 13.04 15.43 -10.73
N TYR A 445 13.67 14.27 -10.92
CA TYR A 445 13.27 13.24 -11.87
C TYR A 445 13.15 11.90 -11.15
N ASP A 446 12.00 11.26 -11.31
CA ASP A 446 11.71 9.92 -10.81
C ASP A 446 10.92 9.16 -11.89
N PRO A 447 11.52 8.15 -12.54
CA PRO A 447 10.79 7.30 -13.47
C PRO A 447 9.92 6.25 -12.77
N THR A 448 10.03 6.09 -11.45
CA THR A 448 9.45 4.99 -10.68
C THR A 448 9.81 3.64 -11.34
N ASP A 449 8.86 3.01 -12.04
CA ASP A 449 9.03 1.76 -12.78
C ASP A 449 8.60 1.89 -14.26
N ALA A 450 8.63 3.11 -14.82
CA ALA A 450 8.27 3.36 -16.22
C ALA A 450 9.02 2.43 -17.18
N ALA A 451 8.29 1.80 -18.11
CA ALA A 451 8.83 0.77 -19.00
C ALA A 451 10.04 1.19 -19.86
N ASN A 452 10.16 2.49 -20.16
CA ASN A 452 11.29 3.07 -20.91
C ASN A 452 12.20 3.95 -20.05
N GLY A 453 12.01 3.95 -18.73
CA GLY A 453 12.78 4.70 -17.75
C GLY A 453 14.02 3.94 -17.28
N GLU A 454 14.84 4.62 -16.48
CA GLU A 454 15.85 3.94 -15.66
C GLU A 454 15.19 3.04 -14.61
N ASN A 455 16.00 2.12 -14.07
CA ASN A 455 15.56 1.13 -13.10
C ASN A 455 16.17 1.41 -11.72
N PRO A 456 15.63 2.38 -10.95
CA PRO A 456 16.10 2.67 -9.60
C PRO A 456 15.65 1.60 -8.59
N PRO A 457 16.34 1.46 -7.45
CA PRO A 457 15.80 0.73 -6.30
C PRO A 457 14.52 1.39 -5.77
N ILE A 458 13.50 0.57 -5.47
CA ILE A 458 12.14 0.99 -5.10
C ILE A 458 11.61 0.18 -3.89
N GLY A 459 10.78 0.81 -3.07
CA GLY A 459 10.12 0.29 -1.88
C GLY A 459 8.65 -0.05 -2.13
N LYS A 460 8.41 -0.89 -3.14
CA LYS A 460 7.08 -1.35 -3.63
C LYS A 460 6.20 -0.32 -4.33
N GLN A 461 6.63 0.93 -4.48
CA GLN A 461 5.86 1.90 -5.27
C GLN A 461 5.83 1.48 -6.76
N ARG A 462 4.67 1.63 -7.44
CA ARG A 462 4.44 1.26 -8.85
C ARG A 462 3.49 2.24 -9.53
N LEU A 463 3.73 2.56 -10.81
CA LEU A 463 2.82 3.38 -11.62
C LEU A 463 1.42 2.78 -11.79
N ASP A 464 1.33 1.45 -11.75
CA ASP A 464 0.07 0.69 -11.75
C ASP A 464 -0.01 -0.16 -10.47
N PRO A 465 -0.45 0.45 -9.34
CA PRO A 465 -0.47 -0.23 -8.04
C PRO A 465 -1.60 -1.26 -7.95
N GLY A 466 -1.35 -2.34 -7.20
CA GLY A 466 -2.29 -3.44 -7.02
C GLY A 466 -1.67 -4.61 -6.25
N GLY A 467 -2.51 -5.37 -5.54
CA GLY A 467 -2.07 -6.47 -4.68
C GLY A 467 -1.07 -5.98 -3.63
N ILE A 468 0.16 -6.50 -3.70
CA ILE A 468 1.28 -6.16 -2.80
C ILE A 468 2.09 -4.93 -3.24
N TRP A 469 1.68 -4.23 -4.31
CA TRP A 469 2.37 -3.06 -4.85
C TRP A 469 1.54 -1.79 -4.64
N TYR A 470 2.21 -0.69 -4.29
CA TYR A 470 1.54 0.50 -3.74
C TYR A 470 1.69 1.74 -4.60
N THR A 471 0.92 2.78 -4.26
CA THR A 471 0.93 4.10 -4.92
C THR A 471 2.35 4.62 -5.17
N PRO A 472 2.65 5.20 -6.37
CA PRO A 472 3.92 5.86 -6.65
C PRO A 472 4.28 6.88 -5.57
N THR A 473 5.57 7.08 -5.31
CA THR A 473 6.04 8.06 -4.33
C THR A 473 7.29 8.73 -4.87
N SER A 474 7.18 10.01 -5.21
CA SER A 474 8.24 10.80 -5.82
C SER A 474 8.46 12.15 -5.12
N GLY A 475 9.59 12.79 -5.40
CA GLY A 475 9.87 14.15 -4.95
C GLY A 475 10.57 14.25 -3.60
N ILE A 476 10.44 15.40 -2.94
CA ILE A 476 11.09 15.65 -1.65
C ILE A 476 10.26 15.02 -0.53
N TRP A 477 10.64 13.83 -0.10
CA TRP A 477 9.86 13.06 0.88
C TRP A 477 10.46 13.03 2.30
N GLN A 478 11.66 13.60 2.51
CA GLN A 478 12.19 13.85 3.86
C GLN A 478 12.59 15.31 4.07
N THR A 479 12.83 15.68 5.33
CA THR A 479 13.05 17.07 5.76
C THR A 479 14.17 17.76 4.99
N VAL A 480 13.96 19.04 4.66
CA VAL A 480 14.99 19.95 4.12
C VAL A 480 15.37 20.97 5.19
N TRP A 481 16.66 21.24 5.40
CA TRP A 481 17.09 22.19 6.44
C TRP A 481 18.44 22.86 6.17
N LEU A 482 18.68 23.96 6.88
CA LEU A 482 19.92 24.75 6.83
C LEU A 482 20.71 24.66 8.13
N GLU A 483 22.03 24.66 8.04
CA GLU A 483 22.93 24.66 9.20
C GLU A 483 24.18 25.53 8.97
N PRO A 484 24.48 26.47 9.89
CA PRO A 484 25.77 27.12 9.90
C PRO A 484 26.82 26.18 10.50
N VAL A 485 27.86 25.90 9.73
CA VAL A 485 28.97 25.02 10.11
C VAL A 485 30.28 25.79 10.15
N ALA A 486 31.25 25.29 10.90
CA ALA A 486 32.62 25.81 10.79
C ALA A 486 33.20 25.47 9.40
N SER A 487 34.21 26.21 8.94
CA SER A 487 34.86 25.90 7.65
C SER A 487 35.38 24.46 7.61
N ASP A 488 36.02 24.04 8.70
CA ASP A 488 36.32 22.63 8.97
C ASP A 488 35.19 22.05 9.85
N HIS A 489 34.37 21.16 9.32
CA HIS A 489 33.24 20.56 10.02
C HIS A 489 33.07 19.08 9.70
N VAL A 490 32.39 18.38 10.60
CA VAL A 490 32.10 16.95 10.46
C VAL A 490 30.77 16.75 9.74
N ASP A 491 30.76 15.93 8.69
CA ASP A 491 29.52 15.51 8.03
C ASP A 491 28.91 14.27 8.70
N GLN A 492 29.74 13.43 9.32
CA GLN A 492 29.29 12.18 9.94
C GLN A 492 30.20 11.72 11.09
N LEU A 493 29.62 11.08 12.11
CA LEU A 493 30.36 10.31 13.10
C LEU A 493 30.12 8.82 12.91
N LYS A 494 31.15 8.06 12.58
CA LYS A 494 31.11 6.58 12.67
C LYS A 494 31.47 6.17 14.09
N LEU A 495 30.55 5.47 14.74
CA LEU A 495 30.62 5.06 16.14
C LEU A 495 30.58 3.53 16.20
N THR A 496 31.71 2.91 16.54
CA THR A 496 31.84 1.45 16.53
C THR A 496 32.10 0.93 17.95
N PRO A 497 31.12 0.31 18.62
CA PRO A 497 31.32 -0.26 19.95
C PRO A 497 32.09 -1.59 19.87
N ASN A 498 33.01 -1.80 20.82
CA ASN A 498 33.64 -3.07 21.09
C ASN A 498 33.36 -3.42 22.57
N VAL A 499 32.47 -4.38 22.77
CA VAL A 499 32.00 -4.79 24.09
C VAL A 499 33.08 -5.54 24.87
N ASP A 500 33.84 -6.41 24.19
CA ASP A 500 34.86 -7.26 24.83
C ASP A 500 35.99 -6.41 25.42
N ASP A 501 36.41 -5.36 24.70
CA ASP A 501 37.43 -4.41 25.18
C ASP A 501 36.85 -3.28 26.04
N GLY A 502 35.53 -3.16 26.14
CA GLY A 502 34.85 -2.05 26.81
C GLY A 502 35.20 -0.69 26.20
N THR A 503 35.22 -0.59 24.86
CA THR A 503 35.62 0.63 24.15
C THR A 503 34.63 1.06 23.07
N LEU A 504 34.60 2.36 22.80
CA LEU A 504 33.95 2.94 21.63
C LEU A 504 35.02 3.58 20.73
N THR A 505 35.05 3.17 19.46
CA THR A 505 35.83 3.87 18.44
C THR A 505 34.98 4.96 17.79
N VAL A 506 35.51 6.18 17.77
CA VAL A 506 34.88 7.37 17.19
C VAL A 506 35.72 7.85 16.01
N GLU A 507 35.09 7.90 14.84
CA GLU A 507 35.71 8.33 13.59
C GLU A 507 34.90 9.48 12.98
N PRO A 508 35.37 10.74 13.13
CA PRO A 508 34.79 11.87 12.41
C PRO A 508 35.11 11.78 10.91
N ARG A 509 34.08 11.91 10.06
CA ARG A 509 34.16 11.83 8.59
C ARG A 509 33.64 13.12 7.93
N GLY A 510 33.99 13.30 6.64
CA GLY A 510 33.65 14.52 5.88
C GLY A 510 34.47 15.74 6.28
N VAL A 511 35.56 15.54 7.02
CA VAL A 511 36.44 16.59 7.52
C VAL A 511 37.89 16.24 7.21
N ARG A 512 38.71 17.25 6.91
CA ARG A 512 40.14 17.03 6.62
C ARG A 512 40.91 16.48 7.81
N ASP A 513 42.02 15.80 7.52
CA ASP A 513 42.90 15.19 8.52
C ASP A 513 43.70 16.21 9.34
N GLY A 514 44.19 15.76 10.50
CA GLY A 514 45.10 16.50 11.35
C GLY A 514 44.46 17.54 12.27
N LEU A 515 43.14 17.73 12.26
CA LEU A 515 42.45 18.64 13.18
C LEU A 515 42.36 18.05 14.58
N PRO A 516 42.52 18.84 15.67
CA PRO A 516 42.31 18.35 17.02
C PRO A 516 40.88 17.83 17.22
N VAL A 517 40.75 16.62 17.75
CA VAL A 517 39.47 16.00 18.09
C VAL A 517 39.41 15.76 19.60
N THR A 518 38.28 16.08 20.21
CA THR A 518 37.96 15.68 21.59
C THR A 518 36.56 15.07 21.61
N ALA A 519 36.45 13.84 22.07
CA ALA A 519 35.18 13.14 22.26
C ALA A 519 34.97 12.85 23.76
N THR A 520 33.79 13.15 24.28
CA THR A 520 33.44 12.92 25.69
C THR A 520 32.08 12.25 25.78
N ALA A 521 32.03 11.08 26.42
CA ALA A 521 30.83 10.31 26.67
C ALA A 521 30.26 10.58 28.06
N TYR A 522 28.93 10.55 28.18
CA TYR A 522 28.19 10.77 29.41
C TYR A 522 27.13 9.68 29.65
N ALA A 523 27.01 9.27 30.92
CA ALA A 523 25.91 8.49 31.46
C ALA A 523 24.94 9.44 32.15
N GLY A 524 23.88 9.85 31.46
CA GLY A 524 23.07 11.00 31.87
C GLY A 524 23.94 12.25 31.99
N LYS A 525 23.98 12.87 33.17
CA LYS A 525 24.84 14.06 33.40
C LYS A 525 26.28 13.73 33.78
N ARG A 526 26.60 12.47 34.07
CA ARG A 526 27.92 12.05 34.56
C ARG A 526 28.85 11.75 33.39
N LYS A 527 29.95 12.49 33.27
CA LYS A 527 31.04 12.17 32.33
C LYS A 527 31.65 10.81 32.68
N VAL A 528 31.72 9.90 31.70
CA VAL A 528 32.24 8.53 31.90
C VAL A 528 33.53 8.26 31.14
N ALA A 529 33.78 8.96 30.03
CA ALA A 529 35.00 8.81 29.25
C ALA A 529 35.31 10.09 28.48
N THR A 530 36.60 10.38 28.29
CA THR A 530 37.08 11.42 27.38
C THR A 530 38.29 10.87 26.63
N ALA A 531 38.35 11.13 25.33
CA ALA A 531 39.52 10.86 24.51
C ALA A 531 39.84 12.09 23.65
N THR A 532 41.12 12.28 23.36
CA THR A 532 41.63 13.34 22.49
C THR A 532 42.54 12.76 21.42
N GLY A 533 42.48 13.29 20.21
CA GLY A 533 43.29 12.82 19.08
C GLY A 533 43.26 13.82 17.94
N ARG A 534 43.41 13.30 16.71
CA ARG A 534 43.28 14.09 15.49
C ARG A 534 42.42 13.38 14.46
N THR A 535 41.76 14.14 13.58
CA THR A 535 41.06 13.59 12.40
C THR A 535 42.05 12.86 11.49
N GLY A 536 41.55 11.89 10.73
CA GLY A 536 42.36 10.96 9.94
C GLY A 536 42.84 9.72 10.72
N ALA A 537 42.61 9.68 12.04
CA ALA A 537 42.87 8.52 12.87
C ALA A 537 41.66 8.21 13.77
N PRO A 538 41.33 6.92 14.01
CA PRO A 538 40.28 6.55 14.94
C PRO A 538 40.60 7.00 16.38
N LEU A 539 39.58 7.48 17.10
CA LEU A 539 39.68 7.87 18.50
C LEU A 539 38.99 6.85 19.40
N THR A 540 39.71 6.25 20.34
CA THR A 540 39.16 5.21 21.23
C THR A 540 38.79 5.78 22.60
N LEU A 541 37.50 5.73 22.96
CA LEU A 541 37.02 5.99 24.32
C LEU A 541 36.94 4.68 25.10
N LYS A 542 37.54 4.65 26.30
CA LYS A 542 37.41 3.52 27.22
C LYS A 542 36.20 3.70 28.12
N ILE A 543 35.28 2.75 28.08
CA ILE A 543 34.05 2.70 28.87
C ILE A 543 34.02 1.36 29.62
N PRO A 544 34.91 1.18 30.61
CA PRO A 544 34.96 -0.07 31.35
C PRO A 544 33.63 -0.32 32.07
N HIS A 545 33.19 -1.57 32.11
CA HIS A 545 31.91 -1.98 32.70
C HIS A 545 30.71 -1.20 32.11
N ALA A 546 30.70 -1.07 30.79
CA ALA A 546 29.60 -0.43 30.08
C ALA A 546 28.25 -1.09 30.41
N ARG A 547 27.21 -0.28 30.60
CA ARG A 547 25.82 -0.74 30.59
C ARG A 547 25.44 -0.96 29.14
N LEU A 548 25.19 -2.21 28.79
CA LEU A 548 24.97 -2.62 27.41
C LEU A 548 23.57 -2.27 26.94
N TRP A 549 23.44 -1.97 25.66
CA TRP A 549 22.15 -1.79 24.99
C TRP A 549 21.55 -3.16 24.67
N SER A 550 20.26 -3.33 24.96
CA SER A 550 19.44 -4.47 24.55
C SER A 550 17.97 -4.05 24.39
N PRO A 551 17.08 -4.91 23.86
CA PRO A 551 15.65 -4.63 23.82
C PRO A 551 15.00 -4.34 25.17
N ASP A 552 15.50 -4.95 26.25
CA ASP A 552 14.96 -4.79 27.61
C ASP A 552 15.65 -3.67 28.40
N ASP A 553 16.89 -3.33 28.02
CA ASP A 553 17.65 -2.23 28.58
C ASP A 553 18.29 -1.40 27.44
N PRO A 554 17.51 -0.54 26.74
CA PRO A 554 17.98 0.25 25.61
C PRO A 554 18.84 1.44 26.05
N TYR A 555 19.91 1.16 26.79
CA TYR A 555 20.75 2.17 27.39
C TYR A 555 21.61 2.89 26.35
N LEU A 556 21.47 4.22 26.29
CA LEU A 556 22.24 5.09 25.41
C LEU A 556 23.10 6.05 26.23
N TYR A 557 24.34 6.23 25.80
CA TYR A 557 25.26 7.24 26.31
C TYR A 557 25.19 8.48 25.42
N ASP A 558 25.21 9.67 26.02
CA ASP A 558 25.36 10.91 25.27
C ASP A 558 26.84 11.10 24.88
N LEU A 559 27.09 11.60 23.68
CA LEU A 559 28.43 11.86 23.17
C LEU A 559 28.53 13.32 22.70
N LYS A 560 29.57 14.02 23.16
CA LYS A 560 29.93 15.35 22.65
C LYS A 560 31.26 15.26 21.94
N VAL A 561 31.30 15.68 20.67
CA VAL A 561 32.51 15.67 19.85
C VAL A 561 32.85 17.09 19.41
N SER A 562 34.12 17.43 19.52
CA SER A 562 34.67 18.72 19.08
C SER A 562 35.78 18.45 18.08
N VAL A 563 35.70 19.04 16.90
CA VAL A 563 36.68 18.87 15.81
C VAL A 563 37.11 20.25 15.35
N GLY A 564 38.33 20.66 15.72
CA GLY A 564 38.77 22.04 15.53
C GLY A 564 37.79 23.02 16.18
N GLN A 565 37.09 23.82 15.36
CA GLN A 565 36.07 24.78 15.80
C GLN A 565 34.63 24.24 15.72
N ASP A 566 34.41 23.07 15.11
CA ASP A 566 33.10 22.44 15.05
C ASP A 566 32.76 21.72 16.36
N ARG A 567 31.47 21.72 16.71
CA ARG A 567 30.93 21.13 17.93
C ARG A 567 29.64 20.40 17.56
N VAL A 568 29.60 19.10 17.82
CA VAL A 568 28.43 18.27 17.54
C VAL A 568 28.09 17.39 18.75
N GLY A 569 26.79 17.13 18.92
CA GLY A 569 26.27 16.12 19.84
C GLY A 569 25.90 14.84 19.10
N SER A 570 25.86 13.74 19.83
CA SER A 570 25.49 12.42 19.33
C SER A 570 25.09 11.53 20.51
N TYR A 571 24.75 10.27 20.23
CA TYR A 571 24.58 9.22 21.22
C TYR A 571 25.03 7.87 20.65
N PHE A 572 25.30 6.91 21.54
CA PHE A 572 25.63 5.53 21.15
C PHE A 572 25.15 4.52 22.19
N GLY A 573 24.91 3.30 21.74
CA GLY A 573 24.70 2.12 22.59
C GLY A 573 25.92 1.20 22.55
N MET A 574 26.26 0.57 23.68
CA MET A 574 27.30 -0.45 23.74
C MET A 574 26.66 -1.82 23.56
N ARG A 575 26.87 -2.48 22.41
CA ARG A 575 26.34 -3.83 22.15
C ARG A 575 27.16 -4.59 21.14
N SER A 576 27.09 -5.91 21.18
CA SER A 576 27.67 -6.82 20.17
C SER A 576 26.61 -7.80 19.64
N ILE A 577 26.68 -8.13 18.36
CA ILE A 577 25.81 -9.14 17.71
C ILE A 577 26.68 -10.07 16.87
N SER A 578 26.39 -11.38 16.90
CA SER A 578 27.10 -12.38 16.07
C SER A 578 26.27 -13.66 15.95
N VAL A 579 26.66 -14.56 15.04
CA VAL A 579 26.20 -15.96 15.07
C VAL A 579 27.26 -16.81 15.75
N ARG A 580 26.87 -17.63 16.72
CA ARG A 580 27.73 -18.59 17.43
C ARG A 580 27.06 -19.93 17.56
N LYS A 581 27.84 -21.02 17.63
CA LYS A 581 27.30 -22.32 18.00
C LYS A 581 27.03 -22.38 19.50
N VAL A 582 25.79 -22.64 19.86
CA VAL A 582 25.35 -22.91 21.24
C VAL A 582 24.79 -24.32 21.22
N ASN A 583 25.42 -25.23 21.97
CA ASN A 583 25.11 -26.67 21.94
C ASN A 583 25.10 -27.26 20.52
N GLY A 584 26.04 -26.82 19.67
CA GLY A 584 26.19 -27.31 18.29
C GLY A 584 25.27 -26.64 17.26
N VAL A 585 24.24 -25.91 17.68
CA VAL A 585 23.28 -25.21 16.81
C VAL A 585 23.73 -23.77 16.58
N PRO A 586 23.76 -23.26 15.34
CA PRO A 586 23.97 -21.83 15.07
C PRO A 586 22.88 -20.97 15.70
N ARG A 587 23.29 -20.05 16.57
CA ARG A 587 22.40 -19.10 17.26
C ARG A 587 22.86 -17.67 17.06
N THR A 588 21.91 -16.76 16.83
CA THR A 588 22.18 -15.33 16.96
C THR A 588 22.38 -15.00 18.43
N VAL A 589 23.45 -14.26 18.75
CA VAL A 589 23.80 -13.89 20.12
C VAL A 589 23.99 -12.37 20.24
N LEU A 590 23.21 -11.75 21.14
CA LEU A 590 23.31 -10.35 21.52
C LEU A 590 24.05 -10.27 22.86
N ASN A 591 25.13 -9.49 22.92
CA ASN A 591 25.94 -9.31 24.14
C ASN A 591 26.39 -10.64 24.75
N GLY A 592 26.71 -11.62 23.89
CA GLY A 592 27.17 -12.96 24.29
C GLY A 592 26.07 -13.94 24.71
N LYS A 593 24.79 -13.56 24.68
CA LYS A 593 23.66 -14.43 25.04
C LYS A 593 22.79 -14.73 23.82
N PRO A 594 22.23 -15.95 23.66
CA PRO A 594 21.30 -16.23 22.58
C PRO A 594 20.11 -15.28 22.63
N VAL A 595 19.63 -14.87 21.46
CA VAL A 595 18.44 -14.02 21.31
C VAL A 595 17.56 -14.60 20.22
N PHE A 596 16.25 -14.57 20.43
CA PHE A 596 15.25 -14.86 19.42
C PHE A 596 14.59 -13.56 18.96
N MET A 597 14.64 -13.28 17.66
CA MET A 597 14.18 -12.01 17.09
C MET A 597 12.74 -12.16 16.57
N MET A 598 11.77 -11.67 17.32
CA MET A 598 10.39 -11.56 16.86
C MET A 598 10.14 -10.16 16.31
N ALA A 599 9.85 -10.09 15.02
CA ALA A 599 9.58 -8.86 14.29
C ALA A 599 8.20 -8.90 13.62
N THR A 600 7.73 -7.73 13.23
CA THR A 600 6.80 -7.59 12.11
C THR A 600 7.51 -6.98 10.92
N LEU A 601 6.95 -7.21 9.74
CA LEU A 601 7.26 -6.48 8.53
C LEU A 601 6.65 -5.06 8.68
N ASP A 602 7.48 -4.04 8.43
CA ASP A 602 7.09 -2.63 8.45
C ASP A 602 7.41 -2.01 7.09
N GLN A 603 6.37 -1.84 6.27
CA GLN A 603 6.43 -1.23 4.93
C GLN A 603 6.70 0.28 4.97
N GLY A 604 6.32 0.95 6.07
CA GLY A 604 6.47 2.40 6.21
C GLY A 604 5.54 3.25 5.33
N PHE A 605 4.38 2.74 4.94
CA PHE A 605 3.35 3.50 4.21
C PHE A 605 2.27 4.07 5.11
N TRP A 606 1.76 5.24 4.71
CA TRP A 606 0.71 6.00 5.38
C TRP A 606 -0.38 6.40 4.37
N PRO A 607 -1.67 6.27 4.69
CA PRO A 607 -2.75 6.54 3.72
C PRO A 607 -2.80 8.00 3.26
N ASP A 608 -2.26 8.90 4.07
CA ASP A 608 -2.28 10.35 3.86
C ASP A 608 -0.92 10.92 3.43
N GLY A 609 0.19 10.28 3.80
CA GLY A 609 1.56 10.74 3.55
C GLY A 609 2.45 9.80 2.73
N LEU A 610 1.96 8.62 2.34
CA LEU A 610 2.70 7.56 1.64
C LEU A 610 4.00 7.23 2.38
N TYR A 611 5.18 7.58 1.85
CA TYR A 611 6.45 7.36 2.54
C TYR A 611 6.65 8.19 3.81
N THR A 612 5.95 9.31 3.95
CA THR A 612 6.22 10.28 5.01
C THR A 612 5.12 10.20 6.05
N ALA A 613 5.43 9.66 7.23
CA ALA A 613 4.52 9.70 8.36
C ALA A 613 4.03 11.14 8.62
N PRO A 614 2.76 11.39 8.98
CA PRO A 614 2.26 12.76 9.17
C PRO A 614 3.05 13.61 10.17
N SER A 615 3.67 12.99 11.17
CA SER A 615 4.48 13.66 12.18
C SER A 615 5.48 12.69 12.81
N ASP A 616 6.47 13.21 13.55
CA ASP A 616 7.37 12.38 14.37
C ASP A 616 6.62 11.56 15.43
N GLU A 617 5.47 12.04 15.92
CA GLU A 617 4.63 11.27 16.84
C GLU A 617 3.99 10.06 16.15
N ALA A 618 3.49 10.25 14.92
CA ALA A 618 2.96 9.17 14.08
C ALA A 618 4.07 8.16 13.77
N LEU A 619 5.25 8.62 13.35
CA LEU A 619 6.43 7.78 13.11
C LEU A 619 6.79 6.93 14.33
N ALA A 620 6.77 7.54 15.53
CA ALA A 620 7.03 6.85 16.79
C ALA A 620 5.90 5.90 17.22
N TYR A 621 4.67 6.10 16.75
CA TYR A 621 3.50 5.33 17.17
C TYR A 621 3.64 3.86 16.77
N ASP A 622 3.98 3.58 15.52
CA ASP A 622 4.13 2.20 15.04
C ASP A 622 5.20 1.46 15.85
N LEU A 623 6.36 2.07 16.10
CA LEU A 623 7.43 1.47 16.94
C LEU A 623 7.01 1.28 18.40
N LYS A 624 6.21 2.20 18.98
CA LYS A 624 5.64 2.01 20.32
C LYS A 624 4.64 0.85 20.33
N MET A 625 3.87 0.66 19.26
CA MET A 625 2.94 -0.46 19.14
C MET A 625 3.67 -1.80 19.07
N HIS A 626 4.80 -1.90 18.36
CA HIS A 626 5.65 -3.10 18.41
C HIS A 626 6.01 -3.48 19.85
N LYS A 627 6.52 -2.53 20.66
CA LYS A 627 6.85 -2.77 22.08
C LYS A 627 5.63 -3.13 22.93
N ARG A 628 4.49 -2.46 22.71
CA ARG A 628 3.24 -2.76 23.43
C ARG A 628 2.72 -4.16 23.15
N MET A 629 2.91 -4.64 21.92
CA MET A 629 2.57 -5.99 21.48
C MET A 629 3.64 -7.03 21.85
N GLY A 630 4.73 -6.64 22.53
CA GLY A 630 5.75 -7.58 23.00
C GLY A 630 6.81 -7.95 21.97
N PHE A 631 6.83 -7.33 20.78
CA PHE A 631 7.92 -7.52 19.82
C PHE A 631 9.23 -6.89 20.34
N ASN A 632 10.34 -7.57 20.06
CA ASN A 632 11.69 -7.08 20.38
C ASN A 632 12.46 -6.62 19.13
N SER A 633 11.89 -6.84 17.94
CA SER A 633 12.49 -6.53 16.65
C SER A 633 11.49 -5.90 15.70
N VAL A 634 11.99 -5.30 14.62
CA VAL A 634 11.23 -4.82 13.46
C VAL A 634 12.06 -5.06 12.20
N ARG A 635 11.43 -5.51 11.12
CA ARG A 635 12.06 -5.56 9.79
C ARG A 635 11.51 -4.41 8.97
N LYS A 636 12.35 -3.41 8.73
CA LYS A 636 12.00 -2.30 7.82
C LYS A 636 12.17 -2.82 6.40
N HIS A 637 11.04 -3.09 5.76
CA HIS A 637 10.99 -3.84 4.51
C HIS A 637 11.24 -2.92 3.32
N ILE A 638 12.27 -3.25 2.55
CA ILE A 638 12.73 -2.61 1.30
C ILE A 638 12.60 -1.08 1.24
N LYS A 639 12.83 -0.39 2.35
CA LYS A 639 12.73 1.06 2.51
C LYS A 639 13.77 1.52 3.54
N VAL A 640 14.29 2.73 3.44
CA VAL A 640 15.11 3.36 4.50
C VAL A 640 14.36 4.56 5.07
N GLU A 641 14.07 4.56 6.37
CA GLU A 641 13.34 5.65 7.03
C GLU A 641 14.26 6.84 7.39
N PRO A 642 13.72 8.02 7.75
CA PRO A 642 14.52 9.10 8.31
C PRO A 642 15.26 8.69 9.60
N ASP A 643 16.40 9.33 9.93
CA ASP A 643 17.17 9.06 11.17
C ASP A 643 16.31 9.13 12.45
N ARG A 644 15.21 9.88 12.43
CA ARG A 644 14.23 9.94 13.50
C ARG A 644 13.61 8.58 13.82
N TRP A 645 13.34 7.74 12.81
CA TRP A 645 12.80 6.39 13.01
C TRP A 645 13.83 5.49 13.72
N PHE A 646 15.09 5.50 13.28
CA PHE A 646 16.17 4.76 13.94
C PHE A 646 16.43 5.25 15.35
N TYR A 647 16.34 6.56 15.60
CA TYR A 647 16.39 7.12 16.94
C TYR A 647 15.29 6.56 17.85
N TRP A 648 14.07 6.43 17.35
CA TRP A 648 12.99 5.81 18.12
C TRP A 648 13.26 4.33 18.38
N ALA A 649 13.74 3.56 17.40
CA ALA A 649 14.12 2.15 17.58
C ALA A 649 15.25 1.99 18.62
N ASP A 650 16.29 2.83 18.55
CA ASP A 650 17.40 2.89 19.50
C ASP A 650 16.92 3.16 20.92
N ARG A 651 15.98 4.10 21.08
CA ARG A 651 15.43 4.55 22.37
C ARG A 651 14.45 3.57 22.99
N LEU A 652 13.65 2.90 22.16
CA LEU A 652 12.61 1.96 22.59
C LEU A 652 13.15 0.55 22.83
N GLY A 653 14.34 0.24 22.31
CA GLY A 653 14.89 -1.12 22.40
C GLY A 653 14.19 -2.06 21.44
N LEU A 654 14.28 -1.75 20.15
CA LEU A 654 13.88 -2.63 19.05
C LEU A 654 15.12 -2.95 18.22
N MET A 655 15.36 -4.23 17.94
CA MET A 655 16.37 -4.67 16.99
C MET A 655 15.83 -4.50 15.57
N VAL A 656 16.61 -3.86 14.69
CA VAL A 656 16.20 -3.54 13.33
C VAL A 656 16.92 -4.47 12.36
N TRP A 657 16.11 -5.11 11.50
CA TRP A 657 16.57 -5.69 10.24
C TRP A 657 16.30 -4.64 9.18
N GLN A 658 17.38 -4.09 8.61
CA GLN A 658 17.28 -3.04 7.61
C GLN A 658 17.47 -3.64 6.23
N ASP A 659 16.40 -3.64 5.44
CA ASP A 659 16.44 -4.07 4.05
C ASP A 659 16.96 -2.97 3.14
N MET A 660 17.72 -3.34 2.12
CA MET A 660 17.97 -2.48 0.98
C MET A 660 16.69 -2.39 0.11
N PRO A 661 16.27 -1.20 -0.35
CA PRO A 661 15.24 -1.08 -1.38
C PRO A 661 15.51 -1.98 -2.59
N ALA A 662 14.46 -2.62 -3.12
CA ALA A 662 14.61 -3.66 -4.12
C ALA A 662 14.55 -3.09 -5.54
N MET A 663 15.23 -3.73 -6.49
CA MET A 663 14.94 -3.49 -7.90
C MET A 663 13.70 -4.31 -8.33
N PRO A 664 13.03 -3.95 -9.43
CA PRO A 664 11.82 -4.62 -9.93
C PRO A 664 11.96 -6.14 -10.05
N ALA A 665 10.92 -6.84 -9.60
CA ALA A 665 10.78 -8.28 -9.75
C ALA A 665 10.71 -8.69 -11.24
N GLY A 666 11.26 -9.85 -11.58
CA GLY A 666 11.25 -10.37 -12.95
C GLY A 666 12.16 -9.64 -13.96
N VAL A 667 12.86 -8.58 -13.54
CA VAL A 667 13.77 -7.81 -14.40
C VAL A 667 15.22 -8.12 -14.04
N ASN A 668 16.00 -8.55 -15.03
CA ASN A 668 17.45 -8.68 -14.87
C ASN A 668 18.10 -7.28 -14.89
N PRO A 669 18.76 -6.84 -13.81
CA PRO A 669 19.32 -5.50 -13.75
C PRO A 669 20.55 -5.36 -14.64
N SER A 670 20.65 -4.22 -15.32
CA SER A 670 21.82 -3.83 -16.13
C SER A 670 23.04 -3.56 -15.26
N THR A 671 24.24 -3.52 -15.85
CA THR A 671 25.48 -3.18 -15.12
C THR A 671 25.38 -1.81 -14.42
N ALA A 672 24.74 -0.83 -15.06
CA ALA A 672 24.55 0.49 -14.46
C ALA A 672 23.62 0.44 -13.24
N ALA A 673 22.49 -0.30 -13.34
CA ALA A 673 21.56 -0.47 -12.22
C ALA A 673 22.20 -1.22 -11.04
N ARG A 674 23.07 -2.21 -11.31
CA ARG A 674 23.82 -2.92 -10.26
C ARG A 674 24.83 -2.01 -9.54
N ALA A 675 25.57 -1.20 -10.30
CA ALA A 675 26.52 -0.25 -9.73
C ALA A 675 25.80 0.79 -8.86
N GLU A 676 24.63 1.21 -9.30
CA GLU A 676 23.75 2.13 -8.60
C GLU A 676 23.23 1.56 -7.29
N TYR A 677 22.64 0.37 -7.35
CA TYR A 677 22.16 -0.36 -6.19
C TYR A 677 23.28 -0.56 -5.15
N GLU A 678 24.48 -0.98 -5.56
CA GLU A 678 25.61 -1.16 -4.64
C GLU A 678 26.10 0.16 -4.02
N ARG A 679 26.01 1.27 -4.76
CA ARG A 679 26.32 2.60 -4.23
C ARG A 679 25.29 3.01 -3.17
N GLU A 680 24.00 2.90 -3.47
CA GLU A 680 22.93 3.22 -2.51
C GLU A 680 22.98 2.31 -1.27
N MET A 681 23.26 1.01 -1.45
CA MET A 681 23.47 0.08 -0.33
C MET A 681 24.66 0.50 0.55
N LYS A 682 25.76 0.97 -0.05
CA LYS A 682 26.88 1.50 0.71
C LYS A 682 26.50 2.75 1.51
N GLN A 683 25.70 3.65 0.93
CA GLN A 683 25.24 4.85 1.63
C GLN A 683 24.32 4.49 2.80
N MET A 684 23.34 3.62 2.60
CA MET A 684 22.47 3.12 3.66
C MET A 684 23.28 2.55 4.84
N ILE A 685 24.27 1.68 4.55
CA ILE A 685 25.13 1.08 5.57
C ILE A 685 25.95 2.15 6.27
N ASP A 686 26.61 3.06 5.53
CA ASP A 686 27.41 4.12 6.14
C ASP A 686 26.57 5.00 7.04
N GLU A 687 25.42 5.49 6.58
CA GLU A 687 24.57 6.42 7.32
C GLU A 687 24.07 5.84 8.66
N HIS A 688 23.74 4.55 8.68
CA HIS A 688 23.15 3.88 9.84
C HIS A 688 24.12 2.95 10.59
N ILE A 689 25.42 2.98 10.24
CA ILE A 689 26.47 2.19 10.92
C ILE A 689 26.61 2.51 12.41
N SER A 690 26.11 3.68 12.84
CA SER A 690 26.18 4.14 14.23
C SER A 690 24.90 3.87 15.02
N SER A 691 23.82 3.39 14.39
CA SER A 691 22.57 3.06 15.06
C SER A 691 22.70 1.74 15.82
N PRO A 692 22.60 1.72 17.17
CA PRO A 692 22.71 0.49 17.94
C PRO A 692 21.59 -0.51 17.64
N SER A 693 20.38 -0.04 17.30
CA SER A 693 19.23 -0.88 16.96
C SER A 693 19.44 -1.73 15.72
N VAL A 694 20.15 -1.23 14.70
CA VAL A 694 20.42 -2.02 13.49
C VAL A 694 21.35 -3.17 13.84
N VAL A 695 20.83 -4.39 13.73
CA VAL A 695 21.55 -5.64 14.03
C VAL A 695 21.82 -6.48 12.78
N MET A 696 21.08 -6.22 11.69
CA MET A 696 21.13 -7.00 10.46
C MET A 696 20.91 -6.11 9.23
N TRP A 697 21.70 -6.35 8.19
CA TRP A 697 21.48 -5.85 6.84
C TRP A 697 20.88 -6.96 5.97
N VAL A 698 19.73 -6.70 5.35
CA VAL A 698 19.13 -7.60 4.36
C VAL A 698 19.41 -7.04 2.97
N VAL A 699 20.14 -7.80 2.16
CA VAL A 699 20.57 -7.33 0.83
C VAL A 699 19.42 -7.48 -0.16
N PHE A 700 18.92 -8.70 -0.40
CA PHE A 700 17.84 -8.92 -1.36
C PHE A 700 16.57 -9.50 -0.72
N ASN A 701 15.46 -9.45 -1.45
CA ASN A 701 14.18 -10.07 -1.10
C ASN A 701 13.64 -10.88 -2.30
N GLU A 702 13.18 -12.12 -2.09
CA GLU A 702 12.30 -12.89 -3.01
C GLU A 702 12.68 -12.93 -4.51
N GLY A 703 13.97 -12.99 -4.84
CA GLY A 703 14.42 -12.99 -6.24
C GLY A 703 14.39 -11.60 -6.92
N TRP A 704 13.89 -10.56 -6.26
CA TRP A 704 13.65 -9.25 -6.87
C TRP A 704 14.95 -8.53 -7.22
N GLY A 705 15.21 -8.43 -8.52
CA GLY A 705 16.42 -7.83 -9.07
C GLY A 705 17.72 -8.45 -8.53
N GLN A 706 17.71 -9.73 -8.16
CA GLN A 706 18.87 -10.39 -7.55
C GLN A 706 20.01 -10.63 -8.55
N TYR A 707 21.25 -10.46 -8.10
CA TYR A 707 22.47 -10.76 -8.86
C TYR A 707 23.66 -10.97 -7.91
N ASP A 708 24.62 -11.80 -8.30
CA ASP A 708 25.88 -12.06 -7.56
C ASP A 708 25.72 -12.18 -6.03
N ILE A 709 24.66 -12.85 -5.57
CA ILE A 709 24.10 -12.74 -4.21
C ILE A 709 25.18 -12.93 -3.13
N GLY A 710 26.01 -13.96 -3.26
CA GLY A 710 27.10 -14.24 -2.31
C GLY A 710 28.19 -13.17 -2.28
N ARG A 711 28.54 -12.59 -3.44
CA ARG A 711 29.52 -11.49 -3.55
C ARG A 711 28.98 -10.23 -2.89
N VAL A 712 27.74 -9.84 -3.21
CA VAL A 712 27.13 -8.61 -2.69
C VAL A 712 26.96 -8.70 -1.17
N ALA A 713 26.53 -9.85 -0.64
CA ALA A 713 26.47 -10.08 0.81
C ALA A 713 27.86 -10.02 1.48
N SER A 714 28.89 -10.60 0.87
CA SER A 714 30.27 -10.51 1.37
C SER A 714 30.79 -9.07 1.33
N GLN A 715 30.39 -8.29 0.32
CA GLN A 715 30.71 -6.89 0.19
C GLN A 715 30.07 -6.06 1.32
N ALA A 716 28.78 -6.24 1.58
CA ALA A 716 28.07 -5.61 2.70
C ALA A 716 28.76 -5.95 4.05
N LYS A 717 29.10 -7.23 4.28
CA LYS A 717 29.82 -7.66 5.48
C LYS A 717 31.20 -7.01 5.62
N SER A 718 31.89 -6.77 4.51
CA SER A 718 33.21 -6.10 4.52
C SER A 718 33.10 -4.61 4.87
N TRP A 719 32.00 -3.96 4.49
CA TRP A 719 31.73 -2.56 4.81
C TRP A 719 31.33 -2.38 6.27
N ASP A 720 30.54 -3.32 6.81
CA ASP A 720 30.20 -3.37 8.22
C ASP A 720 30.31 -4.79 8.81
N PRO A 721 31.46 -5.12 9.43
CA PRO A 721 31.67 -6.41 10.06
C PRO A 721 30.95 -6.55 11.41
N THR A 722 30.34 -5.47 11.93
CA THR A 722 29.76 -5.44 13.29
C THR A 722 28.30 -5.85 13.36
N ARG A 723 27.67 -6.14 12.22
CA ARG A 723 26.26 -6.52 12.08
C ARG A 723 26.13 -7.83 11.33
N LEU A 724 24.98 -8.48 11.47
CA LEU A 724 24.63 -9.67 10.71
C LEU A 724 24.30 -9.28 9.26
N VAL A 725 24.52 -10.20 8.32
CA VAL A 725 24.08 -10.04 6.93
C VAL A 725 23.15 -11.19 6.55
N ASN A 726 21.94 -10.84 6.10
CA ASN A 726 21.04 -11.72 5.38
C ASN A 726 21.23 -11.47 3.88
N ASN A 727 21.74 -12.47 3.17
CA ASN A 727 22.09 -12.31 1.76
C ASN A 727 20.85 -12.19 0.87
N MET A 728 19.77 -12.89 1.22
CA MET A 728 18.44 -12.68 0.66
C MET A 728 17.35 -13.25 1.59
N SER A 729 16.24 -12.53 1.78
CA SER A 729 15.08 -12.99 2.55
C SER A 729 14.05 -13.72 1.67
N GLY A 730 13.69 -14.97 2.01
CA GLY A 730 12.77 -15.82 1.24
C GLY A 730 13.42 -16.76 0.22
N LEU A 731 14.33 -17.65 0.63
CA LEU A 731 15.12 -18.52 -0.27
C LEU A 731 14.28 -19.35 -1.25
N ASN A 732 13.08 -19.76 -0.86
CA ASN A 732 12.09 -20.46 -1.70
C ASN A 732 11.53 -19.63 -2.86
N LEU A 733 11.67 -18.31 -2.81
CA LEU A 733 11.21 -17.37 -3.84
C LEU A 733 12.37 -16.75 -4.63
N GLY A 734 13.61 -17.13 -4.31
CA GLY A 734 14.82 -16.63 -4.94
C GLY A 734 15.92 -17.69 -5.03
N ALA A 735 17.17 -17.28 -4.78
CA ALA A 735 18.30 -18.19 -4.75
C ALA A 735 19.25 -17.87 -3.59
N ASP A 736 19.82 -18.90 -2.97
CA ASP A 736 20.82 -18.69 -1.93
C ASP A 736 22.21 -18.37 -2.52
N GLY A 737 22.81 -17.27 -2.06
CA GLY A 737 24.21 -16.95 -2.36
C GLY A 737 25.24 -17.68 -1.48
N GLY A 738 24.83 -18.46 -0.47
CA GLY A 738 25.70 -19.22 0.42
C GLY A 738 26.59 -18.38 1.35
N ALA A 739 26.37 -17.07 1.42
CA ALA A 739 27.17 -16.10 2.17
C ALA A 739 26.33 -15.41 3.25
N GLY A 740 26.98 -14.58 4.07
CA GLY A 740 26.35 -13.91 5.20
C GLY A 740 26.21 -14.81 6.43
N ASP A 741 25.35 -14.39 7.34
CA ASP A 741 25.15 -14.96 8.67
C ASP A 741 23.79 -15.68 8.82
N ILE A 742 22.83 -15.39 7.93
CA ILE A 742 21.43 -15.83 8.03
C ILE A 742 21.04 -16.69 6.83
N MET A 743 20.21 -17.71 7.06
CA MET A 743 19.40 -18.39 6.05
C MET A 743 17.94 -18.15 6.38
N ASP A 744 17.16 -17.77 5.37
CA ASP A 744 15.85 -17.18 5.55
C ASP A 744 14.82 -17.83 4.60
N GLU A 745 13.70 -18.30 5.15
CA GLU A 745 12.60 -18.89 4.38
C GLU A 745 11.30 -18.12 4.64
N HIS A 746 10.47 -17.98 3.60
CA HIS A 746 9.13 -17.41 3.72
C HIS A 746 8.08 -18.51 3.73
N GLY A 747 7.03 -18.37 4.54
CA GLY A 747 5.95 -19.35 4.61
C GLY A 747 4.60 -18.70 4.91
N TYR A 748 3.60 -18.98 4.07
CA TYR A 748 2.28 -18.37 4.17
C TYR A 748 1.17 -19.45 4.20
N PRO A 749 0.25 -19.45 5.18
CA PRO A 749 0.27 -18.60 6.38
C PRO A 749 1.23 -19.08 7.48
N SER A 750 1.64 -20.35 7.42
CA SER A 750 2.49 -20.99 8.42
C SER A 750 3.97 -20.64 8.24
N PRO A 751 4.71 -20.34 9.32
CA PRO A 751 6.11 -20.00 9.23
C PRO A 751 6.95 -21.20 8.78
N ALA A 752 8.02 -20.92 8.05
CA ALA A 752 8.92 -21.93 7.51
C ALA A 752 10.38 -21.65 7.90
N LEU A 753 11.20 -22.70 7.93
CA LEU A 753 12.65 -22.59 7.99
C LEU A 753 13.26 -23.19 6.72
N PRO A 754 14.46 -22.75 6.33
CA PRO A 754 15.16 -23.33 5.18
C PRO A 754 15.28 -24.86 5.34
N PRO A 755 14.86 -25.66 4.33
CA PRO A 755 14.76 -27.12 4.46
C PRO A 755 16.12 -27.82 4.54
N HIS A 756 17.21 -27.14 4.16
CA HIS A 756 18.56 -27.69 4.13
C HIS A 756 19.57 -26.78 4.88
N PRO A 757 19.58 -26.80 6.23
CA PRO A 757 20.51 -26.00 7.02
C PRO A 757 21.98 -26.34 6.75
N ASP A 758 22.83 -25.31 6.58
CA ASP A 758 24.26 -25.49 6.32
C ASP A 758 25.10 -25.74 7.59
N GLY A 759 24.47 -25.69 8.77
CA GLY A 759 25.13 -25.87 10.07
C GLY A 759 26.07 -24.75 10.49
N ARG A 760 26.09 -23.61 9.78
CA ARG A 760 26.93 -22.43 10.02
C ARG A 760 26.11 -21.16 10.23
N ARG A 761 25.14 -20.89 9.37
CA ARG A 761 24.26 -19.71 9.43
C ARG A 761 23.07 -19.95 10.34
N ALA A 762 22.56 -18.88 10.93
CA ALA A 762 21.34 -18.94 11.75
C ALA A 762 20.10 -19.00 10.86
N LEU A 763 19.14 -19.86 11.21
CA LEU A 763 17.90 -20.05 10.45
C LEU A 763 16.82 -19.09 10.95
N VAL A 764 16.09 -18.44 10.05
CA VAL A 764 14.95 -17.57 10.37
C VAL A 764 13.77 -17.84 9.44
N SER A 765 12.56 -17.51 9.90
CA SER A 765 11.39 -17.33 9.03
C SER A 765 11.30 -15.84 8.68
N GLY A 766 11.72 -15.44 7.48
CA GLY A 766 11.84 -14.02 7.12
C GLY A 766 10.52 -13.33 6.86
N GLU A 767 9.46 -14.11 6.57
CA GLU A 767 8.06 -13.69 6.47
C GLU A 767 7.13 -14.88 6.76
N TYR A 768 6.06 -14.61 7.51
CA TYR A 768 4.92 -15.51 7.68
C TYR A 768 3.65 -14.76 8.11
N GLY A 769 2.53 -15.47 8.18
CA GLY A 769 1.25 -14.91 8.60
C GLY A 769 0.37 -14.58 7.39
N GLY A 770 -0.01 -13.32 7.23
CA GLY A 770 -0.96 -12.97 6.16
C GLY A 770 -2.43 -13.18 6.54
N LEU A 771 -2.75 -13.19 7.85
CA LEU A 771 -4.13 -13.27 8.35
C LEU A 771 -4.86 -11.96 8.02
N GLY A 772 -5.59 -11.94 6.92
CA GLY A 772 -6.30 -10.78 6.40
C GLY A 772 -7.63 -10.58 7.11
N LEU A 773 -7.77 -9.41 7.73
CA LEU A 773 -8.99 -9.01 8.41
C LEU A 773 -9.39 -7.60 7.96
N GLY A 774 -10.32 -7.54 7.01
CA GLY A 774 -10.90 -6.27 6.55
C GLY A 774 -11.84 -5.67 7.59
N ILE A 775 -11.58 -4.44 8.00
CA ILE A 775 -12.46 -3.68 8.91
C ILE A 775 -13.20 -2.61 8.09
N PRO A 776 -14.55 -2.66 7.99
CA PRO A 776 -15.34 -1.64 7.33
C PRO A 776 -15.00 -0.23 7.84
N GLY A 777 -14.87 0.74 6.93
CA GLY A 777 -14.47 2.11 7.28
C GLY A 777 -12.97 2.38 7.33
N HIS A 778 -12.15 1.32 7.35
CA HIS A 778 -10.70 1.42 7.61
C HIS A 778 -9.81 0.69 6.60
N ALA A 779 -10.41 0.03 5.61
CA ALA A 779 -9.71 -0.69 4.54
C ALA A 779 -9.65 0.14 3.25
N TRP A 780 -8.61 -0.08 2.44
CA TRP A 780 -8.47 0.54 1.12
C TRP A 780 -9.55 0.01 0.14
N SER A 781 -9.70 0.70 -0.99
CA SER A 781 -10.79 0.40 -1.93
C SER A 781 -10.59 -0.93 -2.68
N VAL A 782 -9.34 -1.33 -2.87
CA VAL A 782 -8.93 -2.66 -3.36
C VAL A 782 -8.36 -3.41 -2.18
N GLN A 783 -8.69 -4.70 -2.06
CA GLN A 783 -8.27 -5.54 -0.95
C GLN A 783 -7.60 -6.80 -1.49
N GLN A 784 -6.60 -7.25 -0.77
CA GLN A 784 -5.83 -8.46 -0.97
C GLN A 784 -5.52 -9.05 0.41
N SER A 785 -5.70 -10.36 0.50
CA SER A 785 -5.51 -11.16 1.71
C SER A 785 -4.79 -12.44 1.31
N TYR A 786 -3.96 -12.99 2.20
CA TYR A 786 -3.38 -14.32 2.00
C TYR A 786 -4.30 -15.41 2.55
N VAL A 787 -4.93 -15.14 3.71
CA VAL A 787 -5.97 -15.97 4.32
C VAL A 787 -6.96 -15.07 5.03
N ASP A 788 -8.23 -15.14 4.67
CA ASP A 788 -9.29 -14.41 5.38
C ASP A 788 -9.64 -15.08 6.71
N VAL A 789 -9.83 -14.27 7.74
CA VAL A 789 -10.09 -14.75 9.11
C VAL A 789 -11.32 -14.10 9.72
N ASP A 790 -11.96 -14.82 10.66
CA ASP A 790 -13.11 -14.32 11.40
C ASP A 790 -12.66 -13.27 12.44
N PRO A 791 -13.28 -12.07 12.47
CA PRO A 791 -12.97 -11.05 13.46
C PRO A 791 -13.03 -11.55 14.91
N THR A 792 -13.89 -12.54 15.20
CA THR A 792 -14.10 -13.10 16.55
C THR A 792 -13.00 -14.07 16.98
N THR A 793 -12.29 -14.70 16.04
CA THR A 793 -11.20 -15.64 16.31
C THR A 793 -9.81 -15.09 15.99
N TYR A 794 -9.71 -13.89 15.39
CA TYR A 794 -8.46 -13.29 14.93
C TYR A 794 -7.25 -13.44 15.88
N THR A 795 -7.46 -13.15 17.17
CA THR A 795 -6.38 -13.28 18.16
C THR A 795 -5.97 -14.74 18.37
N ASP A 796 -6.94 -15.66 18.40
CA ASP A 796 -6.68 -17.09 18.58
C ASP A 796 -5.92 -17.66 17.36
N ASP A 797 -6.32 -17.27 16.15
CA ASP A 797 -5.66 -17.66 14.89
C ASP A 797 -4.21 -17.17 14.85
N TYR A 798 -3.96 -15.93 15.31
CA TYR A 798 -2.61 -15.39 15.48
C TYR A 798 -1.78 -16.20 16.49
N LEU A 799 -2.37 -16.53 17.65
CA LEU A 799 -1.69 -17.31 18.69
C LEU A 799 -1.36 -18.75 18.25
N GLU A 800 -2.17 -19.33 17.37
CA GLU A 800 -1.84 -20.61 16.73
C GLU A 800 -0.55 -20.48 15.90
N LYS A 801 -0.42 -19.44 15.08
CA LYS A 801 0.82 -19.21 14.32
C LYS A 801 2.03 -18.99 15.24
N LEU A 802 1.88 -18.36 16.41
CA LEU A 802 2.96 -18.25 17.40
C LEU A 802 3.40 -19.61 17.95
N THR A 803 2.47 -20.56 18.09
CA THR A 803 2.80 -21.93 18.49
C THR A 803 3.63 -22.64 17.42
N GLU A 804 3.34 -22.41 16.15
CA GLU A 804 4.16 -22.90 15.03
C GLU A 804 5.57 -22.28 15.04
N VAL A 805 5.69 -20.97 15.34
CA VAL A 805 7.00 -20.32 15.51
C VAL A 805 7.79 -20.94 16.67
N HIS A 806 7.15 -21.28 17.79
CA HIS A 806 7.81 -22.00 18.90
C HIS A 806 8.37 -23.35 18.43
N ALA A 807 7.60 -24.11 17.64
CA ALA A 807 8.07 -25.35 17.04
C ALA A 807 9.28 -25.14 16.11
N LEU A 808 9.35 -24.02 15.39
CA LEU A 808 10.55 -23.65 14.62
C LEU A 808 11.75 -23.36 15.52
N ALA A 809 11.55 -22.68 16.64
CA ALA A 809 12.61 -22.42 17.62
C ALA A 809 13.20 -23.74 18.16
N CYS A 810 12.38 -24.76 18.41
CA CYS A 810 12.83 -26.11 18.77
C CYS A 810 13.71 -26.78 17.71
N ARG A 811 13.50 -26.44 16.43
CA ARG A 811 14.32 -26.93 15.30
C ARG A 811 15.54 -26.05 15.00
N GLY A 812 15.87 -25.11 15.90
CA GLY A 812 17.03 -24.23 15.75
C GLY A 812 16.73 -22.88 15.10
N GLY A 813 15.46 -22.50 14.93
CA GLY A 813 15.07 -21.16 14.47
C GLY A 813 15.54 -20.05 15.41
N ASN A 814 15.89 -18.89 14.85
CA ASN A 814 16.46 -17.73 15.54
C ASN A 814 15.59 -16.47 15.49
N GLY A 815 14.53 -16.48 14.71
CA GLY A 815 13.60 -15.37 14.61
C GLY A 815 12.51 -15.64 13.59
N ALA A 816 11.46 -14.83 13.66
CA ALA A 816 10.36 -14.86 12.73
C ALA A 816 9.81 -13.43 12.50
N VAL A 817 9.37 -13.15 11.29
CA VAL A 817 8.81 -11.85 10.91
C VAL A 817 7.36 -12.03 10.47
N TYR A 818 6.42 -11.51 11.25
CA TYR A 818 5.00 -11.55 10.90
C TYR A 818 4.67 -10.41 9.91
N THR A 819 4.02 -10.71 8.79
CA THR A 819 3.47 -9.68 7.90
C THR A 819 2.04 -9.33 8.34
N GLN A 820 1.78 -8.16 8.92
CA GLN A 820 2.65 -6.97 9.13
C GLN A 820 2.13 -6.08 10.28
N ILE A 821 2.81 -4.97 10.61
CA ILE A 821 2.39 -4.09 11.74
C ILE A 821 1.05 -3.37 11.46
N SER A 822 0.81 -2.97 10.23
CA SER A 822 -0.40 -2.26 9.79
C SER A 822 -0.81 -2.74 8.41
N ASP A 823 -2.09 -2.64 8.10
CA ASP A 823 -2.57 -2.78 6.72
C ASP A 823 -1.89 -1.74 5.85
N VAL A 824 -1.71 -2.04 4.57
CA VAL A 824 -1.13 -1.13 3.58
C VAL A 824 -1.84 -1.31 2.26
N GLU A 825 -2.63 -0.29 1.88
CA GLU A 825 -3.44 -0.30 0.66
C GLU A 825 -4.20 -1.63 0.49
N GLY A 826 -3.84 -2.44 -0.52
CA GLY A 826 -4.43 -3.74 -0.76
C GLY A 826 -4.31 -4.72 0.41
N GLU A 827 -3.19 -4.72 1.12
CA GLU A 827 -2.88 -5.76 2.11
C GLU A 827 -3.59 -5.54 3.45
N LEU A 828 -4.46 -6.49 3.84
CA LEU A 828 -5.28 -6.44 5.06
C LEU A 828 -4.77 -7.28 6.24
N ASN A 829 -3.53 -7.74 6.15
CA ASN A 829 -2.87 -8.63 7.10
C ASN A 829 -2.16 -7.91 8.27
N GLY A 830 -2.38 -6.61 8.42
CA GLY A 830 -1.80 -5.80 9.49
C GLY A 830 -2.44 -6.04 10.86
N LEU A 831 -1.65 -5.92 11.93
CA LEU A 831 -2.17 -5.89 13.31
C LEU A 831 -2.93 -4.60 13.64
N LEU A 832 -2.73 -3.56 12.84
CA LEU A 832 -3.41 -2.26 12.87
C LEU A 832 -4.09 -2.02 11.52
N THR A 833 -5.19 -1.27 11.49
CA THR A 833 -5.73 -0.75 10.22
C THR A 833 -4.78 0.27 9.59
N TYR A 834 -4.90 0.53 8.28
CA TYR A 834 -3.99 1.41 7.54
C TYR A 834 -3.99 2.84 8.10
N ASP A 835 -5.14 3.30 8.62
CA ASP A 835 -5.29 4.60 9.30
C ASP A 835 -4.89 4.60 10.79
N ARG A 836 -4.43 3.47 11.32
CA ARG A 836 -4.03 3.25 12.72
C ARG A 836 -5.15 3.54 13.74
N LYS A 837 -6.42 3.53 13.33
CA LYS A 837 -7.56 3.79 14.24
C LYS A 837 -8.05 2.55 14.97
N VAL A 838 -7.84 1.36 14.39
CA VAL A 838 -8.25 0.08 15.00
C VAL A 838 -7.03 -0.80 15.22
N VAL A 839 -6.94 -1.34 16.43
CA VAL A 839 -6.01 -2.42 16.79
C VAL A 839 -6.79 -3.72 16.70
N LYS A 840 -6.40 -4.62 15.79
CA LYS A 840 -7.17 -5.84 15.49
C LYS A 840 -7.07 -6.92 16.58
N PRO A 841 -5.90 -7.26 17.13
CA PRO A 841 -5.79 -8.29 18.17
C PRO A 841 -6.05 -7.75 19.59
N ASP A 842 -6.31 -8.66 20.52
CA ASP A 842 -6.16 -8.38 21.95
C ASP A 842 -4.66 -8.21 22.29
N VAL A 843 -4.26 -6.96 22.51
CA VAL A 843 -2.87 -6.59 22.77
C VAL A 843 -2.30 -7.26 24.02
N SER A 844 -3.10 -7.46 25.08
CA SER A 844 -2.61 -8.07 26.32
C SER A 844 -2.33 -9.56 26.14
N ARG A 845 -3.21 -10.27 25.44
CA ARG A 845 -3.00 -11.69 25.12
C ARG A 845 -1.80 -11.88 24.18
N LEU A 846 -1.71 -11.06 23.14
CA LEU A 846 -0.62 -11.09 22.18
C LEU A 846 0.73 -10.79 22.84
N GLN A 847 0.80 -9.73 23.66
CA GLN A 847 2.01 -9.36 24.40
C GLN A 847 2.49 -10.49 25.32
N ALA A 848 1.58 -11.08 26.09
CA ALA A 848 1.93 -12.19 27.00
C ALA A 848 2.51 -13.39 26.24
N ALA A 849 1.90 -13.76 25.11
CA ALA A 849 2.38 -14.86 24.28
C ALA A 849 3.72 -14.56 23.60
N GLN A 850 3.89 -13.37 23.04
CA GLN A 850 5.15 -12.92 22.43
C GLN A 850 6.30 -12.91 23.44
N THR A 851 6.09 -12.33 24.62
CA THR A 851 7.12 -12.30 25.67
C THR A 851 7.49 -13.71 26.12
N ALA A 852 6.51 -14.58 26.35
CA ALA A 852 6.77 -15.97 26.72
C ALA A 852 7.56 -16.73 25.65
N LEU A 853 7.20 -16.55 24.37
CA LEU A 853 7.93 -17.12 23.24
C LEU A 853 9.38 -16.62 23.18
N ILE A 854 9.59 -15.30 23.24
CA ILE A 854 10.93 -14.70 23.15
C ILE A 854 11.81 -15.17 24.32
N ASP A 855 11.29 -15.17 25.54
CA ASP A 855 12.03 -15.56 26.74
C ASP A 855 12.45 -17.04 26.69
N ASP A 856 11.57 -17.92 26.22
CA ASP A 856 11.87 -19.34 26.09
C ASP A 856 12.77 -19.64 24.89
N ALA A 857 12.45 -19.09 23.72
CA ALA A 857 13.21 -19.29 22.50
C ALA A 857 14.61 -18.67 22.56
N SER A 858 14.86 -17.69 23.44
CA SER A 858 16.20 -17.11 23.68
C SER A 858 17.08 -17.96 24.61
N ARG A 859 16.59 -19.09 25.14
CA ARG A 859 17.40 -20.02 25.93
C ARG A 859 18.39 -20.79 25.04
N PRO A 860 19.49 -21.32 25.60
CA PRO A 860 20.36 -22.26 24.89
C PRO A 860 19.63 -23.50 24.37
N VAL A 861 18.58 -23.93 25.10
CA VAL A 861 17.65 -24.99 24.73
C VAL A 861 16.25 -24.50 25.15
N PRO A 862 15.33 -24.23 24.19
CA PRO A 862 13.97 -23.84 24.54
C PRO A 862 13.23 -24.96 25.27
N ALA A 863 12.27 -24.63 26.12
CA ALA A 863 11.51 -25.62 26.87
C ALA A 863 10.50 -26.35 25.97
N GLY A 864 10.19 -27.61 26.31
CA GLY A 864 9.23 -28.40 25.54
C GLY A 864 9.73 -28.94 24.20
N CYS A 865 10.99 -28.66 23.83
CA CYS A 865 11.65 -29.28 22.70
C CYS A 865 12.21 -30.65 23.13
N ALA A 866 11.61 -31.73 22.62
CA ALA A 866 12.04 -33.11 22.87
C ALA A 866 13.20 -33.52 21.96
#